data_AF-A0A8H5IQT2-F1
#
_entry.id   AF-A0A8H5IQT2-F1
#
_cell.length_a   1.000
_cell.length_b   1.000
_cell.length_c   1.000
_cell.angle_alpha   90.00
_cell.angle_beta   90.00
_cell.angle_gamma   90.00
#
_symmetry.space_group_name_H-M   'P 1'
#
loop_
_entity.id
_entity.type
_entity.pdbx_description
1 polymer ?
#
loop_
_entity_poly.entity_id
_entity_poly.type
_entity_poly.pdbx_seq_one_letter_code
_entity_poly.pdbx_strand_id
1 'polypeptide(L)'
;MDCSPERLGSLVSDEEVEFDADIAGPGVLAAFLITSLIALATLILAFLTISVPARLLNSEDAVIAAGVRRAYRRLRAKLPKTKRTKVVQSRSERTHAFMAFMVAISDQILVSQASILIAALIIHDEITIYSSNIVIALGCLASTVHLGSFPFYIDRIKDHSTAKLIRVLAMVAGSGMLVFLLIIQLSYTWDMETHVYFICALRDYRMSEEMGGADVINLLMRMFVPLAVLYGTYEIIQLLYRDQPVEDNPNEPGSRDEPPDGRQNRSHLDDQGLPENGDIELQNLARLEEQGNLENHRDPSDIEVESQAIVSIMQLISVSSMDMTTDNETDYQHRRSILLKPRGAKIQFRKLLNEIKESKREQLLNRWLKLKALTILTSRIVSTRKLRLLVRLTAETWAFHQCRGSFAWRLFWLWSGNVYGIVTIFTSRAVTTGMSGNPNKMGFGQVVPLTLLALPIFAAMEGHAGNSHLSLYSWGYSLTLKADYKQKLKSIEKAHADQAILETRVTGNTRSQSGGQSPAQRQDMPAERDIASIQTVQEILKKRSEDIGYPELYTWVTGGDLTSTLSLQMGVAIHAAVMFAIATLLGFSMAYGVANINITLIVLLFLLAARRLIGLWLVVQDLRSCPMILDHLGCSNHLCQEQLGSHGERVAIGQATGDAGEDVEEEERQEA
;
A
#
# COMPACT_ATOMS: atom_id res chain seq x y z
N MET A 1 3.70 14.08 50.21
CA MET A 1 3.98 15.39 49.60
C MET A 1 2.86 16.36 49.97
N ASP A 2 3.21 17.60 50.34
CA ASP A 2 2.25 18.69 50.56
C ASP A 2 1.99 19.37 49.20
N CYS A 3 0.74 19.33 48.74
CA CYS A 3 0.33 19.89 47.44
C CYS A 3 -0.32 21.28 47.59
N SER A 4 -0.06 21.99 48.69
CA SER A 4 -0.54 23.36 48.84
C SER A 4 0.04 24.27 47.74
N PRO A 5 -0.81 25.02 47.00
CA PRO A 5 -0.35 25.85 45.87
C PRO A 5 0.71 26.88 46.26
N GLU A 6 0.60 27.45 47.46
CA GLU A 6 1.56 28.42 48.01
C GLU A 6 2.95 27.82 48.19
N ARG A 7 3.03 26.58 48.71
CA ARG A 7 4.29 25.88 48.91
C ARG A 7 4.90 25.46 47.57
N LEU A 8 4.09 24.92 46.66
CA LEU A 8 4.55 24.51 45.34
C LEU A 8 5.07 25.70 44.53
N GLY A 9 4.36 26.83 44.53
CA GLY A 9 4.81 28.06 43.88
C GLY A 9 6.13 28.59 44.46
N SER A 10 6.34 28.47 45.78
CA SER A 10 7.63 28.84 46.39
C SER A 10 8.79 27.97 45.89
N LEU A 11 8.59 26.65 45.75
CA LEU A 11 9.63 25.72 45.25
C LEU A 11 10.08 26.08 43.82
N VAL A 12 9.15 26.51 42.96
CA VAL A 12 9.43 26.95 41.59
C VAL A 12 10.17 28.29 41.60
N SER A 13 9.71 29.24 42.42
CA SER A 13 10.32 30.57 42.54
C SER A 13 11.76 30.51 43.07
N ASP A 14 12.04 29.58 43.98
CA ASP A 14 13.35 29.42 44.60
C ASP A 14 14.26 28.46 43.81
N GLU A 15 13.83 27.99 42.63
CA GLU A 15 14.51 27.00 41.78
C GLU A 15 14.89 25.73 42.55
N GLU A 16 14.08 25.25 43.49
CA GLU A 16 14.44 24.10 44.35
C GLU A 16 14.17 22.72 43.69
N VAL A 17 13.68 22.69 42.46
CA VAL A 17 13.25 21.47 41.78
C VAL A 17 14.33 20.93 40.84
N GLU A 18 14.98 19.80 41.21
CA GLU A 18 16.06 19.23 40.40
C GLU A 18 15.54 18.51 39.13
N PHE A 19 16.30 18.58 38.04
CA PHE A 19 16.06 17.76 36.84
C PHE A 19 16.25 16.27 37.10
N ASP A 20 15.28 15.46 36.68
CA ASP A 20 15.43 14.01 36.61
C ASP A 20 16.26 13.62 35.38
N ALA A 21 17.57 13.43 35.59
CA ALA A 21 18.50 13.05 34.54
C ALA A 21 18.21 11.64 33.99
N ASP A 22 17.65 10.71 34.74
CA ASP A 22 17.43 9.34 34.26
C ASP A 22 16.20 9.24 33.34
N ILE A 23 15.29 10.22 33.40
CA ILE A 23 14.13 10.32 32.50
C ILE A 23 14.35 11.35 31.39
N ALA A 24 14.69 12.59 31.76
CA ALA A 24 14.80 13.74 30.86
C ALA A 24 16.20 13.92 30.26
N GLY A 25 17.12 13.02 30.58
CA GLY A 25 18.52 13.14 30.21
C GLY A 25 18.80 12.96 28.71
N PRO A 26 19.89 13.56 28.21
CA PRO A 26 20.21 13.58 26.79
C PRO A 26 20.39 12.19 26.17
N GLY A 27 20.86 11.19 26.93
CA GLY A 27 21.04 9.83 26.41
C GLY A 27 19.72 9.10 26.14
N VAL A 28 18.71 9.26 27.01
CA VAL A 28 17.36 8.71 26.78
C VAL A 28 16.74 9.37 25.55
N LEU A 29 16.80 10.71 25.48
CA LEU A 29 16.30 11.48 24.33
C LEU A 29 16.98 11.03 23.03
N ALA A 30 18.31 10.94 23.03
CA ALA A 30 19.07 10.51 21.87
C ALA A 30 18.70 9.09 21.43
N ALA A 31 18.54 8.15 22.36
CA ALA A 31 18.19 6.77 22.03
C ALA A 31 16.83 6.67 21.31
N PHE A 32 15.79 7.34 21.81
CA PHE A 32 14.48 7.36 21.16
C PHE A 32 14.52 8.09 19.81
N LEU A 33 15.16 9.25 19.74
CA LEU A 33 15.28 10.04 18.51
C LEU A 33 16.04 9.27 17.41
N ILE A 34 17.19 8.68 17.75
CA ILE A 34 18.01 7.90 16.82
C ILE A 34 17.23 6.67 16.34
N THR A 35 16.59 5.92 17.25
CA THR A 35 15.78 4.75 16.88
C THR A 35 14.67 5.13 15.91
N SER A 36 13.95 6.23 16.20
CA SER A 36 12.86 6.74 15.38
C SER A 36 13.33 7.14 13.97
N LEU A 37 14.43 7.89 13.89
CA LEU A 37 15.01 8.33 12.62
C LEU A 37 15.57 7.17 11.80
N ILE A 38 16.21 6.18 12.44
CA ILE A 38 16.68 4.96 11.77
C ILE A 38 15.50 4.16 11.22
N ALA A 39 14.41 3.99 11.99
CA ALA A 39 13.22 3.29 11.53
C ALA A 39 12.63 3.94 10.27
N LEU A 40 12.49 5.27 10.29
CA LEU A 40 12.00 6.04 9.16
C LEU A 40 12.93 5.95 7.95
N ALA A 41 14.24 6.16 8.15
CA ALA A 41 15.24 6.07 7.09
C ALA A 41 15.25 4.69 6.43
N THR A 42 15.08 3.64 7.24
CA THR A 42 15.01 2.26 6.76
C THR A 42 13.76 2.03 5.92
N LEU A 43 12.59 2.53 6.33
CA LEU A 43 11.37 2.43 5.53
C LEU A 43 11.47 3.22 4.22
N ILE A 44 12.10 4.40 4.24
CA ILE A 44 12.39 5.17 3.02
C ILE A 44 13.31 4.37 2.10
N LEU A 45 14.40 3.81 2.62
CA LEU A 45 15.32 2.99 1.83
C LEU A 45 14.64 1.72 1.29
N ALA A 46 13.83 1.04 2.09
CA ALA A 46 13.06 -0.12 1.65
C ALA A 46 12.10 0.25 0.50
N PHE A 47 11.43 1.40 0.59
CA PHE A 47 10.56 1.94 -0.46
C PHE A 47 11.32 2.27 -1.75
N LEU A 48 12.40 3.07 -1.65
CA LEU A 48 13.22 3.46 -2.81
C LEU A 48 13.84 2.25 -3.50
N THR A 49 14.16 1.22 -2.74
CA THR A 49 14.75 -0.02 -3.25
C THR A 49 13.70 -1.08 -3.63
N ILE A 50 12.39 -0.79 -3.52
CA ILE A 50 11.26 -1.71 -3.80
C ILE A 50 11.43 -3.04 -3.03
N SER A 51 12.05 -2.97 -1.85
CA SER A 51 12.18 -4.08 -0.91
C SER A 51 10.92 -4.23 -0.04
N VAL A 52 9.89 -3.42 -0.28
CA VAL A 52 8.59 -3.47 0.42
C VAL A 52 7.74 -4.63 -0.13
N PRO A 53 6.98 -5.34 0.73
CA PRO A 53 6.01 -6.35 0.30
C PRO A 53 5.07 -5.84 -0.79
N ALA A 54 4.87 -6.63 -1.84
CA ALA A 54 4.04 -6.25 -2.99
C ALA A 54 2.59 -5.89 -2.61
N ARG A 55 2.04 -6.47 -1.54
CA ARG A 55 0.71 -6.14 -1.02
C ARG A 55 0.53 -4.68 -0.55
N LEU A 56 1.64 -4.01 -0.20
CA LEU A 56 1.63 -2.65 0.34
C LEU A 56 1.86 -1.62 -0.75
N LEU A 57 2.38 -2.05 -1.90
CA LEU A 57 2.71 -1.18 -3.02
C LEU A 57 1.53 -1.13 -3.97
N ASN A 58 1.18 0.08 -4.41
CA ASN A 58 0.21 0.29 -5.48
C ASN A 58 0.88 0.84 -6.76
N SER A 59 0.09 1.01 -7.83
CA SER A 59 0.52 1.60 -9.11
C SER A 59 1.21 2.96 -8.94
N GLU A 60 0.80 3.78 -7.97
CA GLU A 60 1.47 5.06 -7.70
C GLU A 60 2.84 4.88 -7.06
N ASP A 61 2.96 4.00 -6.06
CA ASP A 61 4.22 3.73 -5.37
C ASP A 61 5.31 3.31 -6.39
N ALA A 62 4.92 2.54 -7.40
CA ALA A 62 5.80 2.18 -8.52
C ALA A 62 6.24 3.41 -9.34
N VAL A 63 5.31 4.31 -9.67
CA VAL A 63 5.58 5.56 -10.39
C VAL A 63 6.52 6.47 -9.57
N ILE A 64 6.28 6.62 -8.26
CA ILE A 64 7.14 7.38 -7.34
C ILE A 64 8.54 6.77 -7.30
N ALA A 65 8.64 5.48 -7.02
CA ALA A 65 9.92 4.79 -6.88
C ALA A 65 10.74 4.87 -8.17
N ALA A 66 10.12 4.68 -9.34
CA ALA A 66 10.76 4.82 -10.64
C ALA A 66 11.26 6.26 -10.89
N GLY A 67 10.43 7.26 -10.61
CA GLY A 67 10.79 8.68 -10.73
C GLY A 67 11.98 9.06 -9.85
N VAL A 68 11.95 8.68 -8.57
CA VAL A 68 13.03 8.97 -7.62
C VAL A 68 14.32 8.23 -8.00
N ARG A 69 14.25 6.97 -8.42
CA ARG A 69 15.42 6.23 -8.91
C ARG A 69 16.06 6.89 -10.13
N ARG A 70 15.25 7.38 -11.07
CA ARG A 70 15.75 8.10 -12.25
C ARG A 70 16.46 9.39 -11.84
N ALA A 71 15.90 10.14 -10.89
CA ALA A 71 16.55 11.32 -10.33
C ALA A 71 17.87 10.97 -9.59
N TYR A 72 17.85 9.92 -8.77
CA TYR A 72 19.03 9.44 -8.04
C TYR A 72 20.14 8.96 -8.98
N ARG A 73 19.82 8.19 -10.04
CA ARG A 73 20.80 7.77 -11.06
C ARG A 73 21.47 8.98 -11.73
N ARG A 74 20.70 10.01 -12.09
CA ARG A 74 21.23 11.27 -12.66
C ARG A 74 22.13 12.02 -11.69
N LEU A 75 21.78 12.02 -10.39
CA LEU A 75 22.59 12.68 -9.36
C LEU A 75 23.88 11.88 -9.08
N ARG A 76 23.77 10.56 -9.02
CA ARG A 76 24.90 9.64 -8.79
C ARG A 76 25.89 9.60 -9.94
N ALA A 77 25.45 9.81 -11.18
CA ALA A 77 26.33 9.96 -12.34
C ALA A 77 27.33 11.12 -12.20
N LYS A 78 27.10 12.07 -11.27
CA LYS A 78 28.00 13.19 -10.97
C LYS A 78 28.97 12.92 -9.80
N LEU A 79 28.86 11.79 -9.10
CA LEU A 79 29.70 11.43 -7.96
C LEU A 79 30.81 10.43 -8.38
N PRO A 80 32.02 10.50 -7.78
CA PRO A 80 33.11 9.58 -8.10
C PRO A 80 32.71 8.14 -7.78
N LYS A 81 32.96 7.23 -8.75
CA LYS A 81 32.61 5.81 -8.65
C LYS A 81 33.40 5.14 -7.53
N THR A 82 32.76 4.86 -6.40
CA THR A 82 33.31 3.97 -5.37
C THR A 82 33.23 2.54 -5.90
N LYS A 83 34.34 1.78 -5.83
CA LYS A 83 34.39 0.36 -6.21
C LYS A 83 33.32 -0.40 -5.43
N ARG A 84 32.30 -0.90 -6.14
CA ARG A 84 31.21 -1.67 -5.55
C ARG A 84 31.69 -3.12 -5.45
N THR A 85 31.70 -3.68 -4.24
CA THR A 85 31.69 -5.13 -4.07
C THR A 85 30.38 -5.65 -4.66
N LYS A 86 30.46 -6.47 -5.72
CA LYS A 86 29.30 -7.19 -6.28
C LYS A 86 28.76 -8.12 -5.19
N VAL A 87 27.71 -7.70 -4.51
CA VAL A 87 26.78 -8.61 -3.85
C VAL A 87 25.49 -8.47 -4.61
N VAL A 88 25.26 -9.38 -5.56
CA VAL A 88 23.95 -9.60 -6.16
C VAL A 88 23.12 -10.28 -5.07
N GLN A 89 22.58 -9.47 -4.16
CA GLN A 89 21.58 -9.92 -3.20
C GLN A 89 20.25 -10.01 -3.93
N SER A 90 19.63 -11.20 -3.95
CA SER A 90 18.28 -11.36 -4.48
C SER A 90 17.34 -10.38 -3.77
N ARG A 91 16.38 -9.78 -4.49
CA ARG A 91 15.39 -8.86 -3.91
C ARG A 91 14.72 -9.46 -2.67
N SER A 92 14.47 -10.77 -2.69
CA SER A 92 13.91 -11.53 -1.58
C SER A 92 14.78 -11.48 -0.32
N GLU A 93 16.10 -11.59 -0.46
CA GLU A 93 17.06 -11.53 0.65
C GLU A 93 17.07 -10.14 1.29
N ARG A 94 17.05 -9.09 0.46
CA ARG A 94 16.95 -7.70 0.94
C ARG A 94 15.65 -7.46 1.68
N THR A 95 14.52 -7.88 1.12
CA THR A 95 13.22 -7.77 1.78
C THR A 95 13.21 -8.49 3.12
N HIS A 96 13.79 -9.70 3.21
CA HIS A 96 13.88 -10.43 4.46
C HIS A 96 14.77 -9.73 5.50
N ALA A 97 15.93 -9.19 5.10
CA ALA A 97 16.81 -8.44 5.98
C ALA A 97 16.14 -7.16 6.51
N PHE A 98 15.46 -6.41 5.65
CA PHE A 98 14.69 -5.23 6.05
C PHE A 98 13.56 -5.60 7.03
N MET A 99 12.83 -6.69 6.78
CA MET A 99 11.79 -7.15 7.71
C MET A 99 12.36 -7.53 9.07
N ALA A 100 13.47 -8.30 9.10
CA ALA A 100 14.13 -8.70 10.34
C ALA A 100 14.55 -7.47 11.17
N PHE A 101 15.20 -6.51 10.50
CA PHE A 101 15.64 -5.28 11.11
C PHE A 101 14.47 -4.44 11.64
N MET A 102 13.40 -4.28 10.85
CA MET A 102 12.23 -3.51 11.27
C MET A 102 11.48 -4.16 12.43
N VAL A 103 11.43 -5.50 12.50
CA VAL A 103 10.88 -6.22 13.66
C VAL A 103 11.71 -5.89 14.90
N ALA A 104 13.05 -6.00 14.83
CA ALA A 104 13.94 -5.73 15.95
C ALA A 104 13.83 -4.27 16.45
N ILE A 105 13.83 -3.29 15.55
CA ILE A 105 13.57 -1.87 15.89
C ILE A 105 12.23 -1.72 16.59
N SER A 106 11.21 -2.37 16.05
CA SER A 106 9.85 -2.21 16.56
C SER A 106 9.67 -2.83 17.94
N ASP A 107 10.35 -3.94 18.22
CA ASP A 107 10.34 -4.59 19.53
C ASP A 107 11.14 -3.77 20.55
N GLN A 108 12.31 -3.26 20.15
CA GLN A 108 13.10 -2.35 20.99
C GLN A 108 12.27 -1.12 21.38
N ILE A 109 11.67 -0.43 20.40
CA ILE A 109 10.93 0.81 20.68
C ILE A 109 9.67 0.55 21.50
N LEU A 110 9.00 -0.59 21.30
CA LEU A 110 7.82 -0.99 22.09
C LEU A 110 8.19 -1.26 23.55
N VAL A 111 9.27 -2.01 23.80
CA VAL A 111 9.75 -2.29 25.16
C VAL A 111 10.26 -1.02 25.83
N SER A 112 11.03 -0.18 25.12
CA SER A 112 11.50 1.10 25.66
C SER A 112 10.34 2.04 26.00
N GLN A 113 9.31 2.12 25.15
CA GLN A 113 8.10 2.89 25.42
C GLN A 113 7.37 2.39 26.67
N ALA A 114 7.10 1.10 26.77
CA ALA A 114 6.43 0.53 27.93
C ALA A 114 7.26 0.77 29.20
N SER A 115 8.58 0.59 29.13
CA SER A 115 9.48 0.75 30.28
C SER A 115 9.49 2.18 30.82
N ILE A 116 9.61 3.20 29.95
CA ILE A 116 9.65 4.59 30.39
C ILE A 116 8.29 5.05 30.95
N LEU A 117 7.18 4.58 30.37
CA LEU A 117 5.83 4.86 30.88
C LEU A 117 5.59 4.18 32.24
N ILE A 118 6.01 2.93 32.40
CA ILE A 118 5.93 2.21 33.68
C ILE A 118 6.78 2.92 34.73
N ALA A 119 8.02 3.28 34.41
CA ALA A 119 8.91 3.98 35.33
C ALA A 119 8.26 5.27 35.84
N ALA A 120 7.75 6.11 34.92
CA ALA A 120 7.06 7.35 35.27
C ALA A 120 5.84 7.15 36.18
N LEU A 121 5.06 6.09 35.96
CA LEU A 121 3.89 5.78 36.79
C LEU A 121 4.28 5.17 38.15
N ILE A 122 5.41 4.46 38.24
CA ILE A 122 5.92 3.96 39.53
C ILE A 122 6.37 5.13 40.39
N ILE A 123 7.17 6.05 39.85
CA ILE A 123 7.68 7.23 40.56
C ILE A 123 6.72 8.42 40.56
N HIS A 124 5.42 8.17 40.38
CA HIS A 124 4.39 9.20 40.23
C HIS A 124 4.31 10.22 41.39
N ASP A 125 4.75 9.82 42.60
CA ASP A 125 4.80 10.68 43.79
C ASP A 125 5.93 11.74 43.75
N GLU A 126 6.97 11.50 42.94
CA GLU A 126 8.20 12.30 42.92
C GLU A 126 8.50 12.90 41.53
N ILE A 127 7.88 12.37 40.46
CA ILE A 127 8.09 12.88 39.11
C ILE A 127 7.44 14.25 38.90
N THR A 128 8.19 15.16 38.29
CA THR A 128 7.71 16.50 37.95
C THR A 128 6.85 16.48 36.68
N ILE A 129 6.02 17.50 36.49
CA ILE A 129 5.30 17.72 35.23
C ILE A 129 6.29 17.91 34.07
N TYR A 130 7.45 18.53 34.29
CA TYR A 130 8.53 18.64 33.32
C TYR A 130 8.96 17.26 32.78
N SER A 131 9.35 16.35 33.67
CA SER A 131 9.77 15.00 33.30
C SER A 131 8.61 14.22 32.67
N SER A 132 7.39 14.40 33.18
CA SER A 132 6.18 13.77 32.64
C SER A 132 5.88 14.22 31.20
N ASN A 133 6.05 15.51 30.87
CA ASN A 133 5.90 16.02 29.51
C ASN A 133 6.89 15.36 28.55
N ILE A 134 8.14 15.14 28.98
CA ILE A 134 9.15 14.43 28.19
C ILE A 134 8.75 12.96 27.99
N VAL A 135 8.30 12.27 29.05
CA VAL A 135 7.82 10.88 28.96
C VAL A 135 6.66 10.75 27.96
N ILE A 136 5.68 11.66 28.03
CA ILE A 136 4.56 11.71 27.08
C ILE A 136 5.07 11.91 25.65
N ALA A 137 6.00 12.86 25.44
CA ALA A 137 6.56 13.14 24.12
C ALA A 137 7.32 11.93 23.53
N LEU A 138 8.16 11.27 24.34
CA LEU A 138 8.86 10.04 23.97
C LEU A 138 7.89 8.90 23.67
N GLY A 139 6.83 8.76 24.47
CA GLY A 139 5.76 7.79 24.26
C GLY A 139 5.02 8.02 22.94
N CYS A 140 4.66 9.27 22.62
CA CYS A 140 4.04 9.64 21.35
C CYS A 140 4.94 9.36 20.14
N LEU A 141 6.24 9.66 20.25
CA LEU A 141 7.23 9.37 19.20
C LEU A 141 7.34 7.86 18.96
N ALA A 142 7.51 7.08 20.04
CA ALA A 142 7.61 5.62 19.98
C ALA A 142 6.35 4.96 19.43
N SER A 143 5.17 5.39 19.91
CA SER A 143 3.88 4.90 19.45
C SER A 143 3.71 5.16 17.95
N THR A 144 4.10 6.34 17.44
CA THR A 144 4.00 6.64 16.01
C THR A 144 4.84 5.67 15.18
N VAL A 145 6.11 5.46 15.54
CA VAL A 145 7.03 4.57 14.81
C VAL A 145 6.54 3.13 14.84
N HIS A 146 6.15 2.66 16.03
CA HIS A 146 5.65 1.32 16.21
C HIS A 146 4.39 1.08 15.37
N LEU A 147 3.39 1.96 15.48
CA LEU A 147 2.13 1.82 14.76
C LEU A 147 2.32 1.94 13.23
N GLY A 148 3.17 2.88 12.78
CA GLY A 148 3.43 3.13 11.36
C GLY A 148 4.27 2.05 10.67
N SER A 149 5.14 1.36 11.42
CA SER A 149 5.99 0.29 10.87
C SER A 149 5.29 -1.07 10.81
N PHE A 150 4.23 -1.29 11.59
CA PHE A 150 3.57 -2.59 11.75
C PHE A 150 3.14 -3.30 10.46
N PRO A 151 2.49 -2.62 9.50
CA PRO A 151 2.05 -3.29 8.27
C PRO A 151 3.20 -3.91 7.44
N PHE A 152 4.44 -3.46 7.67
CA PHE A 152 5.62 -3.91 6.92
C PHE A 152 6.00 -5.37 7.20
N TYR A 153 5.87 -5.81 8.46
CA TYR A 153 6.34 -7.13 8.91
C TYR A 153 5.21 -8.04 9.45
N ILE A 154 3.94 -7.68 9.21
CA ILE A 154 2.79 -8.43 9.72
C ILE A 154 2.80 -9.93 9.33
N ASP A 155 3.25 -10.28 8.12
CA ASP A 155 3.34 -11.70 7.69
C ASP A 155 4.19 -12.55 8.62
N ARG A 156 5.33 -12.00 9.04
CA ARG A 156 6.29 -12.73 9.87
C ARG A 156 5.73 -13.03 11.25
N ILE A 157 4.81 -12.19 11.74
CA ILE A 157 4.23 -12.30 13.08
C ILE A 157 2.94 -13.13 13.06
N LYS A 158 2.23 -13.18 11.92
CA LYS A 158 0.95 -13.88 11.80
C LYS A 158 1.04 -15.35 12.22
N ASP A 159 2.14 -16.01 11.84
CA ASP A 159 2.34 -17.45 12.08
C ASP A 159 2.85 -17.79 13.50
N HIS A 160 3.33 -16.79 14.25
CA HIS A 160 3.93 -17.00 15.58
C HIS A 160 2.98 -16.58 16.71
N SER A 161 2.11 -17.49 17.17
CA SER A 161 1.04 -17.22 18.14
C SER A 161 1.51 -16.59 19.46
N THR A 162 2.61 -17.07 20.04
CA THR A 162 3.14 -16.55 21.31
C THR A 162 3.75 -15.14 21.16
N ALA A 163 4.58 -14.94 20.13
CA ALA A 163 5.18 -13.63 19.86
C ALA A 163 4.12 -12.58 19.54
N LYS A 164 3.07 -12.99 18.80
CA LYS A 164 1.87 -12.19 18.53
C LYS A 164 1.19 -11.73 19.83
N LEU A 165 0.92 -12.66 20.75
CA LEU A 165 0.24 -12.35 22.01
C LEU A 165 1.05 -11.39 22.88
N ILE A 166 2.34 -11.68 23.11
CA ILE A 166 3.23 -10.83 23.94
C ILE A 166 3.27 -9.40 23.39
N ARG A 167 3.42 -9.28 22.07
CA ARG A 167 3.49 -8.00 21.39
C ARG A 167 2.19 -7.20 21.51
N VAL A 168 1.03 -7.85 21.35
CA VAL A 168 -0.28 -7.21 21.52
C VAL A 168 -0.47 -6.74 22.96
N LEU A 169 -0.08 -7.54 23.95
CA LEU A 169 -0.14 -7.14 25.35
C LEU A 169 0.74 -5.91 25.62
N ALA A 170 1.96 -5.90 25.10
CA ALA A 170 2.87 -4.75 25.23
C ALA A 170 2.33 -3.50 24.53
N MET A 171 1.73 -3.63 23.34
CA MET A 171 1.05 -2.53 22.63
C MET A 171 -0.12 -1.96 23.43
N VAL A 172 -1.03 -2.82 23.91
CA VAL A 172 -2.22 -2.39 24.65
C VAL A 172 -1.82 -1.73 25.97
N ALA A 173 -0.86 -2.31 26.70
CA ALA A 173 -0.34 -1.71 27.93
C ALA A 173 0.35 -0.37 27.65
N GLY A 174 1.27 -0.31 26.69
CA GLY A 174 2.01 0.90 26.33
C GLY A 174 1.11 2.03 25.84
N SER A 175 0.24 1.75 24.87
CA SER A 175 -0.74 2.72 24.37
C SER A 175 -1.75 3.12 25.45
N GLY A 176 -2.19 2.19 26.31
CA GLY A 176 -3.11 2.49 27.41
C GLY A 176 -2.52 3.45 28.43
N MET A 177 -1.27 3.21 28.88
CA MET A 177 -0.55 4.12 29.78
C MET A 177 -0.30 5.49 29.12
N LEU A 178 0.06 5.51 27.84
CA LEU A 178 0.26 6.78 27.11
C LEU A 178 -1.05 7.57 27.00
N VAL A 179 -2.16 6.93 26.64
CA VAL A 179 -3.48 7.57 26.56
C VAL A 179 -3.90 8.09 27.93
N PHE A 180 -3.66 7.34 29.00
CA PHE A 180 -3.91 7.80 30.38
C PHE A 180 -3.15 9.09 30.71
N LEU A 181 -1.84 9.13 30.44
CA LEU A 181 -1.03 10.34 30.68
C LEU A 181 -1.47 11.51 29.78
N LEU A 182 -1.80 11.25 28.51
CA LEU A 182 -2.33 12.26 27.60
C LEU A 182 -3.66 12.83 28.09
N ILE A 183 -4.54 12.02 28.71
CA ILE A 183 -5.81 12.49 29.29
C ILE A 183 -5.55 13.35 30.53
N ILE A 184 -4.60 12.96 31.39
CA ILE A 184 -4.24 13.77 32.56
C ILE A 184 -3.66 15.11 32.13
N GLN A 185 -2.82 15.13 31.08
CA GLN A 185 -2.25 16.36 30.51
C GLN A 185 -3.31 17.35 30.00
N LEU A 186 -4.56 16.92 29.79
CA LEU A 186 -5.67 17.81 29.44
C LEU A 186 -6.18 18.62 30.63
N SER A 187 -5.82 18.25 31.86
CA SER A 187 -6.32 18.94 33.05
C SER A 187 -5.87 20.39 33.08
N TYR A 188 -6.72 21.24 33.64
CA TYR A 188 -6.37 22.63 33.91
C TYR A 188 -5.22 22.73 34.93
N THR A 189 -5.12 21.76 35.83
CA THR A 189 -4.07 21.65 36.85
C THR A 189 -2.73 21.12 36.31
N TRP A 190 -2.62 20.84 35.01
CA TRP A 190 -1.37 20.46 34.38
C TRP A 190 -0.50 21.69 34.09
N ASP A 191 0.03 22.28 35.15
CA ASP A 191 0.79 23.53 35.10
C ASP A 191 1.98 23.52 36.06
N MET A 192 3.12 24.01 35.60
CA MET A 192 4.37 24.05 36.37
C MET A 192 4.41 25.18 37.41
N GLU A 193 3.53 26.19 37.33
CA GLU A 193 3.52 27.30 38.31
C GLU A 193 2.84 26.88 39.62
N THR A 194 1.73 26.15 39.51
CA THR A 194 0.90 25.75 40.67
C THR A 194 1.07 24.28 41.06
N HIS A 195 1.39 23.41 40.11
CA HIS A 195 1.42 21.95 40.30
C HIS A 195 2.72 21.36 39.74
N VAL A 196 3.83 21.52 40.46
CA VAL A 196 5.15 21.03 40.00
C VAL A 196 5.19 19.51 39.81
N TYR A 197 4.57 18.76 40.73
CA TYR A 197 4.65 17.31 40.80
C TYR A 197 3.39 16.65 40.24
N PHE A 198 3.59 15.54 39.53
CA PHE A 198 2.52 14.79 38.87
C PHE A 198 1.41 14.36 39.84
N ILE A 199 1.76 13.87 41.02
CA ILE A 199 0.77 13.46 42.04
C ILE A 199 -0.17 14.61 42.47
N CYS A 200 0.33 15.85 42.52
CA CYS A 200 -0.49 17.00 42.89
C CYS A 200 -1.50 17.33 41.79
N ALA A 201 -1.08 17.33 40.53
CA ALA A 201 -1.98 17.50 39.39
C ALA A 201 -3.02 16.37 39.29
N LEU A 202 -2.64 15.14 39.66
CA LEU A 202 -3.55 13.99 39.68
C LEU A 202 -4.62 14.11 40.79
N ARG A 203 -4.24 14.57 41.98
CA ARG A 203 -5.15 14.72 43.13
C ARG A 203 -6.17 15.83 42.92
N ASP A 204 -5.76 16.93 42.30
CA ASP A 204 -6.64 18.08 41.99
C ASP A 204 -7.07 18.08 40.50
N TYR A 205 -7.34 16.91 39.93
CA TYR A 205 -7.71 16.82 38.52
C TYR A 205 -9.03 17.55 38.21
N ARG A 206 -8.97 18.62 37.41
CA ARG A 206 -10.14 19.39 36.95
C ARG A 206 -10.03 19.69 35.45
N MET A 207 -11.08 19.43 34.68
CA MET A 207 -11.08 19.57 33.20
C MET A 207 -11.54 20.95 32.69
N SER A 208 -12.38 21.68 33.44
CA SER A 208 -12.68 23.11 33.21
C SER A 208 -13.45 23.68 34.40
N GLU A 209 -13.30 24.96 34.70
CA GLU A 209 -14.11 25.64 35.72
C GLU A 209 -15.42 26.22 35.13
N GLU A 210 -15.40 26.74 33.90
CA GLU A 210 -16.59 27.12 33.11
C GLU A 210 -16.29 26.88 31.61
N MET A 211 -17.13 26.12 30.89
CA MET A 211 -16.84 25.73 29.51
C MET A 211 -17.55 26.66 28.51
N GLY A 212 -16.80 27.59 27.91
CA GLY A 212 -17.27 28.42 26.79
C GLY A 212 -17.16 27.69 25.44
N GLY A 213 -17.79 28.23 24.39
CA GLY A 213 -17.77 27.60 23.05
C GLY A 213 -16.39 27.51 22.38
N ALA A 214 -15.47 28.42 22.70
CA ALA A 214 -14.09 28.38 22.21
C ALA A 214 -13.25 27.29 22.90
N ASP A 215 -13.57 26.97 24.16
CA ASP A 215 -12.85 25.95 24.95
C ASP A 215 -13.15 24.53 24.44
N VAL A 216 -14.36 24.30 23.95
CA VAL A 216 -14.76 23.01 23.35
C VAL A 216 -13.90 22.66 22.14
N ILE A 217 -13.61 23.64 21.27
CA ILE A 217 -12.78 23.41 20.08
C ILE A 217 -11.34 23.09 20.50
N ASN A 218 -10.78 23.83 21.46
CA ASN A 218 -9.44 23.56 21.97
C ASN A 218 -9.34 22.17 22.64
N LEU A 219 -10.34 21.77 23.41
CA LEU A 219 -10.42 20.45 24.02
C LEU A 219 -10.48 19.34 22.95
N LEU A 220 -11.35 19.49 21.94
CA LEU A 220 -11.42 18.56 20.81
C LEU A 220 -10.07 18.41 20.08
N MET A 221 -9.33 19.52 19.93
CA MET A 221 -8.02 19.50 19.30
C MET A 221 -6.99 18.72 20.12
N ARG A 222 -6.97 18.91 21.44
CA ARG A 222 -6.04 18.18 22.31
C ARG A 222 -6.40 16.70 22.44
N MET A 223 -7.68 16.35 22.31
CA MET A 223 -8.16 14.96 22.26
C MET A 223 -7.75 14.21 20.97
N PHE A 224 -7.31 14.91 19.92
CA PHE A 224 -6.94 14.27 18.65
C PHE A 224 -5.81 13.26 18.82
N VAL A 225 -4.75 13.60 19.56
CA VAL A 225 -3.58 12.74 19.76
C VAL A 225 -3.93 11.44 20.49
N PRO A 226 -4.60 11.45 21.67
CA PRO A 226 -4.98 10.20 22.34
C PRO A 226 -5.94 9.36 21.50
N LEU A 227 -6.87 9.99 20.77
CA LEU A 227 -7.76 9.27 19.85
C LEU A 227 -7.00 8.63 18.69
N ALA A 228 -5.98 9.30 18.14
CA ALA A 228 -5.15 8.76 17.07
C ALA A 228 -4.31 7.56 17.53
N VAL A 229 -3.73 7.62 18.74
CA VAL A 229 -3.00 6.49 19.36
C VAL A 229 -3.94 5.31 19.59
N LEU A 230 -5.12 5.56 20.14
CA LEU A 230 -6.12 4.53 20.41
C LEU A 230 -6.63 3.88 19.12
N TYR A 231 -7.01 4.68 18.12
CA TYR A 231 -7.47 4.22 16.82
C TYR A 231 -6.38 3.43 16.08
N GLY A 232 -5.14 3.92 16.07
CA GLY A 232 -4.03 3.21 15.43
C GLY A 232 -3.72 1.86 16.08
N THR A 233 -3.79 1.79 17.41
CA THR A 233 -3.63 0.53 18.15
C THR A 233 -4.76 -0.44 17.81
N TYR A 234 -6.00 0.05 17.76
CA TYR A 234 -7.16 -0.73 17.37
C TYR A 234 -7.06 -1.27 15.93
N GLU A 235 -6.67 -0.44 14.97
CA GLU A 235 -6.50 -0.88 13.58
C GLU A 235 -5.45 -1.99 13.45
N ILE A 236 -4.34 -1.92 14.19
CA ILE A 236 -3.31 -2.96 14.16
C ILE A 236 -3.83 -4.28 14.72
N ILE A 237 -4.53 -4.23 15.86
CA ILE A 237 -5.14 -5.43 16.45
C ILE A 237 -6.15 -6.01 15.46
N GLN A 238 -6.97 -5.16 14.84
CA GLN A 238 -7.93 -5.60 13.83
C GLN A 238 -7.21 -6.24 12.64
N LEU A 239 -6.14 -5.65 12.12
CA LEU A 239 -5.35 -6.21 11.01
C LEU A 239 -4.71 -7.55 11.37
N LEU A 240 -4.32 -7.74 12.62
CA LEU A 240 -3.62 -8.94 13.10
C LEU A 240 -4.55 -10.13 13.38
N TYR A 241 -5.81 -9.86 13.75
CA TYR A 241 -6.82 -10.87 14.08
C TYR A 241 -7.95 -10.98 13.05
N ARG A 242 -7.95 -10.15 12.00
CA ARG A 242 -8.88 -10.31 10.90
C ARG A 242 -8.47 -11.52 10.08
N ASP A 243 -9.19 -12.62 10.26
CA ASP A 243 -9.14 -13.74 9.33
C ASP A 243 -9.45 -13.23 7.91
N GLN A 244 -8.62 -13.62 6.94
CA GLN A 244 -9.05 -13.53 5.55
C GLN A 244 -10.35 -14.32 5.46
N PRO A 245 -11.39 -13.83 4.77
CA PRO A 245 -12.57 -14.64 4.55
C PRO A 245 -12.10 -15.92 3.87
N VAL A 246 -12.24 -17.04 4.58
CA VAL A 246 -12.35 -18.36 3.98
C VAL A 246 -13.42 -18.19 2.91
N GLU A 247 -13.08 -18.49 1.67
CA GLU A 247 -14.08 -18.59 0.61
C GLU A 247 -15.24 -19.42 1.17
N ASP A 248 -16.43 -18.82 1.23
CA ASP A 248 -17.63 -19.48 1.72
C ASP A 248 -17.77 -20.80 0.96
N ASN A 249 -17.48 -21.90 1.64
CA ASN A 249 -17.77 -23.24 1.16
C ASN A 249 -19.30 -23.32 1.00
N PRO A 250 -19.86 -23.43 -0.21
CA PRO A 250 -21.30 -23.33 -0.42
C PRO A 250 -21.99 -24.68 -0.18
N ASN A 251 -21.60 -25.39 0.88
CA ASN A 251 -22.18 -26.67 1.27
C ASN A 251 -22.48 -26.70 2.77
N GLU A 252 -23.38 -25.81 3.21
CA GLU A 252 -24.18 -26.07 4.41
C GLU A 252 -25.63 -25.62 4.14
N PRO A 253 -26.60 -26.56 4.01
CA PRO A 253 -28.00 -26.20 3.92
C PRO A 253 -28.53 -25.88 5.33
N GLY A 254 -29.15 -24.71 5.47
CA GLY A 254 -29.59 -24.20 6.77
C GLY A 254 -30.73 -24.99 7.43
N SER A 255 -30.77 -24.95 8.77
CA SER A 255 -31.98 -25.02 9.61
C SER A 255 -31.60 -24.58 11.04
N ARG A 256 -32.15 -23.47 11.54
CA ARG A 256 -33.28 -23.33 12.48
C ARG A 256 -33.02 -23.85 13.91
N ASP A 257 -33.28 -22.95 14.85
CA ASP A 257 -33.24 -22.97 16.32
C ASP A 257 -33.72 -24.26 17.02
N GLU A 258 -32.94 -24.79 17.99
CA GLU A 258 -33.30 -25.07 19.42
C GLU A 258 -32.20 -25.90 20.18
N PRO A 259 -32.19 -25.94 21.54
CA PRO A 259 -30.98 -26.14 22.39
C PRO A 259 -30.69 -27.61 22.81
N PRO A 260 -29.59 -27.89 23.54
CA PRO A 260 -28.85 -29.15 23.43
C PRO A 260 -29.27 -30.21 24.46
N ASP A 261 -29.30 -31.49 24.05
CA ASP A 261 -29.00 -32.57 24.98
C ASP A 261 -28.53 -33.88 24.30
N GLY A 262 -27.52 -34.49 24.92
CA GLY A 262 -27.26 -35.93 24.98
C GLY A 262 -26.90 -36.74 23.72
N ARG A 263 -25.67 -37.31 23.74
CA ARG A 263 -25.41 -38.77 23.87
C ARG A 263 -24.33 -39.35 22.91
N GLN A 264 -23.13 -39.52 23.48
CA GLN A 264 -22.18 -40.66 23.41
C GLN A 264 -22.15 -41.69 22.25
N ASN A 265 -20.89 -42.00 21.87
CA ASN A 265 -20.31 -43.26 21.34
C ASN A 265 -20.64 -43.59 19.86
N ARG A 266 -19.73 -44.10 19.02
CA ARG A 266 -18.61 -45.04 19.22
C ARG A 266 -17.72 -45.10 17.95
N SER A 267 -16.52 -45.63 18.13
CA SER A 267 -15.38 -45.83 17.22
C SER A 267 -15.40 -47.10 16.33
N HIS A 268 -14.37 -47.22 15.45
CA HIS A 268 -13.81 -48.40 14.73
C HIS A 268 -14.49 -48.84 13.41
N LEU A 269 -13.86 -49.33 12.31
CA LEU A 269 -12.49 -49.77 11.91
C LEU A 269 -12.45 -49.96 10.36
N ASP A 270 -11.28 -49.73 9.75
CA ASP A 270 -10.58 -50.46 8.65
C ASP A 270 -11.15 -50.73 7.22
N ASP A 271 -10.47 -50.08 6.26
CA ASP A 271 -9.55 -50.63 5.23
C ASP A 271 -10.00 -51.09 3.80
N GLN A 272 -9.19 -50.64 2.82
CA GLN A 272 -8.93 -51.07 1.42
C GLN A 272 -9.81 -50.67 0.21
N GLY A 273 -9.17 -49.93 -0.74
CA GLY A 273 -9.48 -49.91 -2.18
C GLY A 273 -9.09 -48.61 -2.93
N LEU A 274 -7.99 -48.60 -3.69
CA LEU A 274 -7.61 -47.58 -4.71
C LEU A 274 -7.89 -48.15 -6.13
N PRO A 275 -7.89 -47.41 -7.27
CA PRO A 275 -7.92 -45.96 -7.55
C PRO A 275 -9.02 -45.56 -8.60
N GLU A 276 -8.90 -44.36 -9.17
CA GLU A 276 -9.55 -43.81 -10.40
C GLU A 276 -10.86 -43.00 -10.24
N ASN A 277 -10.71 -41.67 -10.15
CA ASN A 277 -11.31 -40.74 -11.13
C ASN A 277 -10.80 -39.30 -10.87
N GLY A 278 -9.61 -39.00 -11.37
CA GLY A 278 -9.06 -37.64 -11.39
C GLY A 278 -9.21 -37.05 -12.77
N ASP A 279 -10.43 -36.73 -13.21
CA ASP A 279 -10.67 -35.98 -14.45
C ASP A 279 -12.02 -35.22 -14.49
N ILE A 280 -12.76 -35.14 -13.36
CA ILE A 280 -14.12 -34.53 -13.36
C ILE A 280 -14.17 -33.21 -12.55
N GLU A 281 -13.15 -32.87 -11.76
CA GLU A 281 -13.17 -31.62 -10.96
C GLU A 281 -12.70 -30.37 -11.72
N LEU A 282 -11.93 -30.51 -12.81
CA LEU A 282 -11.48 -29.35 -13.60
C LEU A 282 -12.59 -28.76 -14.48
N GLN A 283 -13.62 -29.55 -14.83
CA GLN A 283 -14.77 -29.08 -15.61
C GLN A 283 -15.86 -28.41 -14.74
N ASN A 284 -15.96 -28.79 -13.46
CA ASN A 284 -16.97 -28.23 -12.57
C ASN A 284 -16.52 -26.91 -11.92
N LEU A 285 -15.21 -26.71 -11.73
CA LEU A 285 -14.65 -25.42 -11.31
C LEU A 285 -14.75 -24.34 -12.40
N ALA A 286 -14.56 -24.72 -13.67
CA ALA A 286 -14.79 -23.82 -14.80
C ALA A 286 -16.27 -23.41 -14.96
N ARG A 287 -17.21 -24.32 -14.63
CA ARG A 287 -18.66 -24.04 -14.67
C ARG A 287 -19.18 -23.23 -13.48
N LEU A 288 -18.55 -23.35 -12.31
CA LEU A 288 -18.98 -22.61 -11.10
C LEU A 288 -18.46 -21.17 -11.06
N GLU A 289 -17.34 -20.87 -11.74
CA GLU A 289 -16.89 -19.48 -11.93
C GLU A 289 -17.78 -18.72 -12.94
N GLU A 290 -18.51 -19.45 -13.78
CA GLU A 290 -19.50 -18.91 -14.74
C GLU A 290 -20.81 -18.49 -14.05
N GLN A 291 -21.19 -19.11 -12.92
CA GLN A 291 -22.47 -18.90 -12.24
C GLN A 291 -22.51 -17.71 -11.23
N GLY A 292 -21.38 -17.05 -10.97
CA GLY A 292 -21.30 -15.87 -10.10
C GLY A 292 -21.54 -14.53 -10.80
N ASN A 293 -21.55 -14.51 -12.14
CA ASN A 293 -21.90 -13.34 -12.94
C ASN A 293 -23.38 -13.43 -13.31
N LEU A 294 -24.20 -12.54 -12.75
CA LEU A 294 -25.56 -12.33 -13.25
C LEU A 294 -25.45 -11.82 -14.71
N GLU A 295 -25.58 -12.73 -15.67
CA GLU A 295 -25.50 -12.48 -17.11
C GLU A 295 -26.62 -11.53 -17.56
N ASN A 296 -26.24 -10.30 -17.90
CA ASN A 296 -26.83 -9.67 -19.07
C ASN A 296 -26.08 -10.26 -20.27
N HIS A 297 -26.78 -10.91 -21.21
CA HIS A 297 -26.26 -11.39 -22.50
C HIS A 297 -25.07 -10.55 -23.00
N ARG A 298 -23.87 -11.10 -22.94
CA ARG A 298 -22.63 -10.52 -23.52
C ARG A 298 -22.42 -11.18 -24.87
N ASP A 299 -22.72 -10.46 -25.94
CA ASP A 299 -22.69 -10.98 -27.31
C ASP A 299 -21.40 -10.52 -28.02
N PRO A 300 -20.60 -11.41 -28.65
CA PRO A 300 -19.39 -11.05 -29.39
C PRO A 300 -19.60 -9.96 -30.46
N SER A 301 -20.84 -9.83 -30.96
CA SER A 301 -21.23 -8.77 -31.90
C SER A 301 -21.01 -7.35 -31.36
N ASP A 302 -21.00 -7.15 -30.05
CA ASP A 302 -20.81 -5.83 -29.45
C ASP A 302 -19.37 -5.31 -29.62
N ILE A 303 -18.36 -6.19 -29.62
CA ILE A 303 -16.94 -5.80 -29.79
C ILE A 303 -16.71 -5.31 -31.22
N GLU A 304 -17.29 -5.99 -32.20
CA GLU A 304 -17.17 -5.62 -33.61
C GLU A 304 -17.90 -4.29 -33.89
N VAL A 305 -19.10 -4.09 -33.32
CA VAL A 305 -19.84 -2.83 -33.44
C VAL A 305 -19.07 -1.67 -32.80
N GLU A 306 -18.46 -1.88 -31.64
CA GLU A 306 -17.62 -0.87 -30.97
C GLU A 306 -16.33 -0.57 -31.76
N SER A 307 -15.68 -1.60 -32.32
CA SER A 307 -14.48 -1.47 -33.16
C SER A 307 -14.78 -0.65 -34.41
N GLN A 308 -15.89 -0.95 -35.10
CA GLN A 308 -16.35 -0.19 -36.26
C GLN A 308 -16.69 1.26 -35.88
N ALA A 309 -17.34 1.49 -34.74
CA ALA A 309 -17.63 2.84 -34.27
C ALA A 309 -16.35 3.67 -34.05
N ILE A 310 -15.28 3.08 -33.49
CA ILE A 310 -13.99 3.76 -33.33
C ILE A 310 -13.38 4.11 -34.68
N VAL A 311 -13.35 3.16 -35.63
CA VAL A 311 -12.82 3.42 -36.98
C VAL A 311 -13.58 4.55 -37.68
N SER A 312 -14.92 4.54 -37.63
CA SER A 312 -15.75 5.60 -38.22
C SER A 312 -15.52 6.96 -37.55
N ILE A 313 -15.42 7.00 -36.22
CA ILE A 313 -15.10 8.23 -35.47
C ILE A 313 -13.75 8.81 -35.95
N MET A 314 -12.74 7.96 -36.14
CA MET A 314 -11.40 8.40 -36.56
C MET A 314 -11.41 8.94 -38.00
N GLN A 315 -12.17 8.32 -38.90
CA GLN A 315 -12.36 8.82 -40.27
C GLN A 315 -13.04 10.19 -40.26
N LEU A 316 -14.13 10.36 -39.50
CA LEU A 316 -14.83 11.65 -39.37
C LEU A 316 -13.92 12.76 -38.82
N ILE A 317 -13.08 12.43 -37.82
CA ILE A 317 -12.12 13.38 -37.26
C ILE A 317 -11.03 13.74 -38.28
N SER A 318 -10.56 12.78 -39.08
CA SER A 318 -9.51 13.02 -40.09
C SER A 318 -9.99 13.83 -41.29
N VAL A 319 -11.27 13.74 -41.67
CA VAL A 319 -11.87 14.45 -42.81
C VAL A 319 -12.23 15.91 -42.47
N SER A 320 -12.44 16.23 -41.18
CA SER A 320 -13.01 17.50 -40.70
C SER A 320 -12.00 18.63 -40.41
N SER A 321 -10.86 18.71 -41.12
CA SER A 321 -9.93 19.84 -40.95
C SER A 321 -10.43 21.15 -41.57
N MET A 322 -11.53 21.12 -42.33
CA MET A 322 -12.31 22.29 -42.79
C MET A 322 -13.81 22.05 -42.53
N ASP A 323 -14.57 23.13 -42.36
CA ASP A 323 -15.93 23.20 -41.78
C ASP A 323 -16.85 21.99 -42.00
N MET A 324 -17.49 21.57 -40.91
CA MET A 324 -18.30 20.37 -40.82
C MET A 324 -19.77 20.69 -41.10
N THR A 325 -20.41 19.91 -41.97
CA THR A 325 -21.86 19.96 -42.20
C THR A 325 -22.61 19.46 -40.96
N THR A 326 -23.84 19.93 -40.75
CA THR A 326 -24.70 19.52 -39.62
C THR A 326 -24.89 18.00 -39.54
N ASP A 327 -24.90 17.33 -40.69
CA ASP A 327 -25.13 15.88 -40.80
C ASP A 327 -23.91 15.06 -40.33
N ASN A 328 -22.69 15.59 -40.51
CA ASN A 328 -21.50 14.92 -40.01
C ASN A 328 -21.40 15.02 -38.48
N GLU A 329 -21.94 16.09 -37.88
CA GLU A 329 -21.92 16.28 -36.42
C GLU A 329 -22.93 15.35 -35.75
N THR A 330 -24.11 15.18 -36.33
CA THR A 330 -25.08 14.21 -35.84
C THR A 330 -24.56 12.77 -35.95
N ASP A 331 -23.88 12.41 -37.04
CA ASP A 331 -23.28 11.08 -37.19
C ASP A 331 -22.13 10.83 -36.19
N TYR A 332 -21.23 11.81 -36.00
CA TYR A 332 -20.18 11.72 -34.98
C TYR A 332 -20.76 11.53 -33.56
N GLN A 333 -21.76 12.32 -33.17
CA GLN A 333 -22.40 12.20 -31.86
C GLN A 333 -23.12 10.85 -31.72
N HIS A 334 -23.75 10.36 -32.79
CA HIS A 334 -24.40 9.06 -32.81
C HIS A 334 -23.39 7.92 -32.58
N ARG A 335 -22.29 7.88 -33.34
CA ARG A 335 -21.23 6.86 -33.17
C ARG A 335 -20.60 6.91 -31.79
N ARG A 336 -20.39 8.11 -31.25
CA ARG A 336 -19.88 8.28 -29.88
C ARG A 336 -20.87 7.80 -28.81
N SER A 337 -22.16 7.98 -29.04
CA SER A 337 -23.20 7.48 -28.14
C SER A 337 -23.30 5.95 -28.13
N ILE A 338 -22.99 5.29 -29.25
CA ILE A 338 -22.88 3.83 -29.34
C ILE A 338 -21.69 3.36 -28.50
N LEU A 339 -20.53 4.02 -28.62
CA LEU A 339 -19.32 3.65 -27.90
C LEU A 339 -19.39 3.87 -26.38
N LEU A 340 -20.08 4.93 -25.92
CA LEU A 340 -20.14 5.32 -24.50
C LEU A 340 -21.52 5.11 -23.86
N LYS A 341 -22.32 4.18 -24.41
CA LYS A 341 -23.68 3.91 -23.94
C LYS A 341 -23.64 3.39 -22.49
N PRO A 342 -24.40 3.98 -21.55
CA PRO A 342 -24.50 3.44 -20.19
C PRO A 342 -25.11 2.03 -20.23
N ARG A 343 -24.38 1.02 -19.77
CA ARG A 343 -24.85 -0.36 -19.64
C ARG A 343 -25.06 -0.67 -18.14
N GLY A 344 -26.32 -0.77 -17.70
CA GLY A 344 -26.65 -1.30 -16.36
C GLY A 344 -27.81 -0.61 -15.63
N ALA A 345 -28.42 -1.36 -14.70
CA ALA A 345 -29.48 -0.87 -13.81
C ALA A 345 -28.94 0.03 -12.69
N LYS A 346 -29.81 0.81 -12.03
CA LYS A 346 -29.46 1.63 -10.85
C LYS A 346 -28.96 0.72 -9.72
N ILE A 347 -27.65 0.75 -9.45
CA ILE A 347 -27.04 0.03 -8.33
C ILE A 347 -27.45 0.69 -7.01
N GLN A 348 -27.86 -0.11 -6.02
CA GLN A 348 -28.08 0.37 -4.66
C GLN A 348 -26.76 0.83 -4.02
N PHE A 349 -26.78 1.96 -3.31
CA PHE A 349 -25.61 2.57 -2.66
C PHE A 349 -24.76 1.59 -1.82
N ARG A 350 -25.40 0.58 -1.20
CA ARG A 350 -24.72 -0.45 -0.40
C ARG A 350 -23.83 -1.39 -1.22
N LYS A 351 -24.27 -1.77 -2.44
CA LYS A 351 -23.48 -2.60 -3.37
C LYS A 351 -22.32 -1.79 -3.96
N LEU A 352 -22.54 -0.48 -4.18
CA LEU A 352 -21.51 0.48 -4.60
C LEU A 352 -20.40 0.66 -3.55
N LEU A 353 -20.77 0.79 -2.27
CA LEU A 353 -19.81 0.88 -1.16
C LEU A 353 -18.94 -0.38 -1.04
N ASN A 354 -19.50 -1.56 -1.30
CA ASN A 354 -18.75 -2.81 -1.33
C ASN A 354 -17.77 -2.89 -2.52
N GLU A 355 -18.09 -2.23 -3.63
CA GLU A 355 -17.25 -2.16 -4.83
C GLU A 355 -16.11 -1.12 -4.66
N ILE A 356 -16.37 -0.04 -3.91
CA ILE A 356 -15.39 0.98 -3.51
C ILE A 356 -14.43 0.48 -2.40
N LYS A 357 -14.54 -0.78 -1.97
CA LYS A 357 -13.65 -1.38 -0.97
C LYS A 357 -12.19 -1.23 -1.40
N GLU A 358 -11.33 -0.89 -0.43
CA GLU A 358 -9.90 -0.57 -0.63
C GLU A 358 -9.16 -1.62 -1.48
N SER A 359 -9.57 -2.90 -1.41
CA SER A 359 -8.98 -4.02 -2.17
C SER A 359 -9.25 -4.02 -3.68
N LYS A 360 -10.36 -3.41 -4.15
CA LYS A 360 -10.72 -3.35 -5.58
C LYS A 360 -10.41 -1.99 -6.22
N ARG A 361 -10.02 -1.00 -5.42
CA ARG A 361 -9.85 0.39 -5.87
C ARG A 361 -8.82 0.53 -7.00
N GLU A 362 -7.67 -0.14 -6.90
CA GLU A 362 -6.61 0.00 -7.90
C GLU A 362 -7.09 -0.47 -9.29
N GLN A 363 -7.75 -1.63 -9.34
CA GLN A 363 -8.33 -2.16 -10.57
C GLN A 363 -9.36 -1.20 -11.17
N LEU A 364 -10.24 -0.64 -10.33
CA LEU A 364 -11.24 0.34 -10.76
C LEU A 364 -10.60 1.61 -11.34
N LEU A 365 -9.60 2.17 -10.67
CA LEU A 365 -8.92 3.38 -11.11
C LEU A 365 -8.13 3.16 -12.41
N ASN A 366 -7.48 2.01 -12.55
CA ASN A 366 -6.74 1.68 -13.77
C ASN A 366 -7.69 1.46 -14.96
N ARG A 367 -8.86 0.83 -14.74
CA ARG A 367 -9.90 0.70 -15.77
C ARG A 367 -10.52 2.05 -16.13
N TRP A 368 -10.73 2.93 -15.16
CA TRP A 368 -11.19 4.29 -15.40
C TRP A 368 -10.18 5.12 -16.20
N LEU A 369 -8.88 4.96 -15.92
CA LEU A 369 -7.81 5.60 -16.68
C LEU A 369 -7.83 5.16 -18.15
N LYS A 370 -7.96 3.85 -18.41
CA LYS A 370 -8.14 3.30 -19.75
C LYS A 370 -9.32 3.96 -20.48
N LEU A 371 -10.48 4.05 -19.80
CA LEU A 371 -11.70 4.65 -20.37
C LEU A 371 -11.52 6.13 -20.70
N LYS A 372 -10.89 6.91 -19.80
CA LYS A 372 -10.61 8.34 -20.05
C LYS A 372 -9.64 8.53 -21.20
N ALA A 373 -8.60 7.70 -21.28
CA ALA A 373 -7.65 7.75 -22.38
C ALA A 373 -8.34 7.45 -23.73
N LEU A 374 -9.22 6.44 -23.78
CA LEU A 374 -10.00 6.13 -24.98
C LEU A 374 -10.91 7.30 -25.35
N THR A 375 -11.62 7.85 -24.37
CA THR A 375 -12.53 8.99 -24.57
C THR A 375 -11.80 10.22 -25.11
N ILE A 376 -10.57 10.48 -24.67
CA ILE A 376 -9.74 11.59 -25.16
C ILE A 376 -9.31 11.31 -26.60
N LEU A 377 -8.81 10.11 -26.90
CA LEU A 377 -8.35 9.74 -28.24
C LEU A 377 -9.49 9.79 -29.27
N THR A 378 -10.70 9.36 -28.89
CA THR A 378 -11.90 9.38 -29.74
C THR A 378 -12.63 10.73 -29.72
N SER A 379 -12.09 11.75 -29.05
CA SER A 379 -12.69 13.09 -29.02
C SER A 379 -12.13 14.02 -30.09
N ARG A 380 -12.99 14.90 -30.61
CA ARG A 380 -12.56 16.02 -31.45
C ARG A 380 -11.80 17.05 -30.63
N ILE A 381 -10.53 17.27 -30.96
CA ILE A 381 -9.66 18.22 -30.26
C ILE A 381 -9.82 19.60 -30.88
N VAL A 382 -10.53 20.48 -30.18
CA VAL A 382 -10.77 21.87 -30.63
C VAL A 382 -9.58 22.78 -30.32
N SER A 383 -8.76 22.43 -29.31
CA SER A 383 -7.61 23.25 -28.89
C SER A 383 -6.55 22.42 -28.16
N THR A 384 -5.29 22.65 -28.49
CA THR A 384 -4.13 22.06 -27.79
C THR A 384 -4.09 22.41 -26.29
N ARG A 385 -4.59 23.59 -25.91
CA ARG A 385 -4.71 24.00 -24.49
C ARG A 385 -5.76 23.18 -23.76
N LYS A 386 -6.92 22.95 -24.38
CA LYS A 386 -8.01 22.13 -23.81
C LYS A 386 -7.56 20.67 -23.64
N LEU A 387 -6.88 20.12 -24.64
CA LEU A 387 -6.30 18.79 -24.57
C LEU A 387 -5.27 18.66 -23.43
N ARG A 388 -4.31 19.59 -23.35
CA ARG A 388 -3.32 19.61 -22.27
C ARG A 388 -3.98 19.65 -20.90
N LEU A 389 -5.04 20.45 -20.75
CA LEU A 389 -5.80 20.54 -19.52
C LEU A 389 -6.50 19.21 -19.19
N LEU A 390 -7.15 18.57 -20.16
CA LEU A 390 -7.82 17.27 -19.99
C LEU A 390 -6.85 16.16 -19.56
N VAL A 391 -5.70 16.05 -20.22
CA VAL A 391 -4.65 15.07 -19.88
C VAL A 391 -4.13 15.32 -18.46
N ARG A 392 -3.82 16.58 -18.13
CA ARG A 392 -3.35 16.94 -16.77
C ARG A 392 -4.39 16.68 -15.69
N LEU A 393 -5.66 17.03 -15.91
CA LEU A 393 -6.73 16.79 -14.94
C LEU A 393 -6.98 15.29 -14.75
N THR A 394 -6.90 14.49 -15.82
CA THR A 394 -7.04 13.03 -15.74
C THR A 394 -5.89 12.42 -14.93
N ALA A 395 -4.66 12.84 -15.22
CA ALA A 395 -3.48 12.40 -14.47
C ALA A 395 -3.52 12.82 -13.00
N GLU A 396 -3.94 14.06 -12.71
CA GLU A 396 -4.11 14.59 -11.34
C GLU A 396 -5.20 13.82 -10.58
N THR A 397 -6.36 13.57 -11.20
CA THR A 397 -7.45 12.84 -10.55
C THR A 397 -7.07 11.39 -10.27
N TRP A 398 -6.40 10.73 -11.23
CA TRP A 398 -5.87 9.39 -11.02
C TRP A 398 -4.84 9.38 -9.87
N ALA A 399 -3.86 10.28 -9.89
CA ALA A 399 -2.84 10.40 -8.85
C ALA A 399 -3.47 10.66 -7.48
N PHE A 400 -4.38 11.63 -7.36
CA PHE A 400 -5.07 11.94 -6.11
C PHE A 400 -5.75 10.71 -5.47
N HIS A 401 -6.40 9.88 -6.28
CA HIS A 401 -7.10 8.69 -5.78
C HIS A 401 -6.16 7.52 -5.48
N GLN A 402 -5.04 7.39 -6.19
CA GLN A 402 -4.01 6.39 -5.90
C GLN A 402 -3.18 6.78 -4.66
N CYS A 403 -3.01 8.08 -4.38
CA CYS A 403 -2.18 8.56 -3.27
C CYS A 403 -2.72 8.03 -1.96
N ARG A 404 -4.05 8.08 -1.81
CA ARG A 404 -4.71 7.70 -0.58
C ARG A 404 -4.83 6.20 -0.52
N GLY A 405 -3.83 5.54 0.04
CA GLY A 405 -3.69 4.09 0.11
C GLY A 405 -2.36 3.57 -0.42
N SER A 406 -1.51 4.47 -0.93
CA SER A 406 -0.12 4.18 -1.25
C SER A 406 0.71 3.99 0.02
N PHE A 407 1.81 3.26 -0.10
CA PHE A 407 2.80 3.16 0.97
C PHE A 407 3.46 4.51 1.25
N ALA A 408 3.70 5.32 0.21
CA ALA A 408 4.23 6.67 0.34
C ALA A 408 3.36 7.56 1.26
N TRP A 409 2.03 7.45 1.16
CA TRP A 409 1.13 8.17 2.07
C TRP A 409 1.29 7.76 3.53
N ARG A 410 1.44 6.46 3.81
CA ARG A 410 1.71 5.96 5.16
C ARG A 410 3.02 6.50 5.71
N LEU A 411 4.04 6.60 4.86
CA LEU A 411 5.33 7.18 5.22
C LEU A 411 5.22 8.67 5.57
N PHE A 412 4.40 9.45 4.86
CA PHE A 412 4.14 10.85 5.22
C PHE A 412 3.38 11.00 6.54
N TRP A 413 2.44 10.11 6.83
CA TRP A 413 1.76 10.10 8.14
C TRP A 413 2.75 9.77 9.27
N LEU A 414 3.61 8.77 9.07
CA LEU A 414 4.68 8.40 9.99
C LEU A 414 5.66 9.58 10.21
N TRP A 415 5.99 10.31 9.14
CA TRP A 415 6.78 11.54 9.21
C TRP A 415 6.11 12.61 10.06
N SER A 416 4.81 12.83 9.88
CA SER A 416 4.04 13.80 10.67
C SER A 416 4.15 13.54 12.18
N GLY A 417 3.94 12.29 12.61
CA GLY A 417 4.06 11.94 14.03
C GLY A 417 5.51 11.96 14.54
N ASN A 418 6.50 11.71 13.68
CA ASN A 418 7.91 11.94 14.01
C ASN A 418 8.18 13.44 14.27
N VAL A 419 7.74 14.32 13.37
CA VAL A 419 7.86 15.77 13.53
C VAL A 419 7.18 16.21 14.82
N TYR A 420 5.95 15.75 15.07
CA TYR A 420 5.24 16.03 16.32
C TYR A 420 6.07 15.62 17.55
N GLY A 421 6.47 14.34 17.66
CA GLY A 421 7.22 13.84 18.80
C GLY A 421 8.56 14.55 19.00
N ILE A 422 9.31 14.78 17.92
CA ILE A 422 10.60 15.50 17.97
C ILE A 422 10.38 16.93 18.46
N VAL A 423 9.45 17.67 17.86
CA VAL A 423 9.18 19.06 18.24
C VAL A 423 8.70 19.13 19.69
N THR A 424 7.78 18.25 20.12
CA THR A 424 7.31 18.20 21.52
C THR A 424 8.45 17.92 22.49
N ILE A 425 9.38 17.01 22.18
CA ILE A 425 10.57 16.78 23.02
C ILE A 425 11.37 18.08 23.18
N PHE A 426 11.66 18.78 22.08
CA PHE A 426 12.45 20.01 22.12
C PHE A 426 11.71 21.17 22.81
N THR A 427 10.40 21.32 22.58
CA THR A 427 9.61 22.37 23.24
C THR A 427 9.48 22.11 24.73
N SER A 428 9.19 20.87 25.15
CA SER A 428 9.16 20.50 26.57
C SER A 428 10.53 20.70 27.23
N ARG A 429 11.62 20.39 26.54
CA ARG A 429 12.97 20.59 27.08
C ARG A 429 13.38 22.06 27.20
N ALA A 430 12.82 22.94 26.38
CA ALA A 430 13.11 24.37 26.42
C ALA A 430 12.45 25.07 27.62
N VAL A 431 11.33 24.53 28.13
CA VAL A 431 10.63 25.07 29.31
C VAL A 431 11.35 24.58 30.57
N THR A 432 12.22 25.40 31.13
CA THR A 432 13.05 25.08 32.32
C THR A 432 12.69 25.91 33.54
N THR A 433 11.58 26.64 33.49
CA THR A 433 11.14 27.56 34.55
C THR A 433 11.08 26.85 35.90
N GLY A 434 11.80 27.41 36.89
CA GLY A 434 11.83 26.91 38.28
C GLY A 434 12.56 25.59 38.50
N MET A 435 13.33 25.11 37.52
CA MET A 435 14.16 23.92 37.64
C MET A 435 15.62 24.29 37.96
N SER A 436 16.27 23.55 38.85
CA SER A 436 17.71 23.69 39.16
C SER A 436 18.54 22.50 38.70
N GLY A 437 19.86 22.72 38.70
CA GLY A 437 20.85 21.73 38.30
C GLY A 437 21.14 21.78 36.80
N ASN A 438 21.86 20.75 36.31
CA ASN A 438 22.28 20.69 34.92
C ASN A 438 21.35 19.74 34.12
N PRO A 439 20.53 20.25 33.17
CA PRO A 439 19.63 19.43 32.34
C PRO A 439 20.37 18.52 31.33
N ASN A 440 21.69 18.65 31.21
CA ASN A 440 22.55 17.83 30.35
C ASN A 440 23.39 16.81 31.14
N LYS A 441 23.14 16.64 32.44
CA LYS A 441 23.81 15.62 33.26
C LYS A 441 23.47 14.22 32.72
N MET A 442 24.49 13.38 32.55
CA MET A 442 24.30 11.96 32.23
C MET A 442 24.22 11.13 33.51
N GLY A 443 23.09 10.43 33.68
CA GLY A 443 22.86 9.41 34.71
C GLY A 443 23.08 7.99 34.17
N PHE A 444 23.13 7.01 35.07
CA PHE A 444 23.33 5.61 34.71
C PHE A 444 22.15 5.05 33.89
N GLY A 445 20.93 5.50 34.16
CA GLY A 445 19.72 5.05 33.45
C GLY A 445 19.74 5.35 31.95
N GLN A 446 20.57 6.31 31.52
CA GLN A 446 20.67 6.73 30.12
C GLN A 446 21.55 5.81 29.26
N VAL A 447 22.44 5.01 29.86
CA VAL A 447 23.40 4.14 29.14
C VAL A 447 22.71 2.93 28.53
N VAL A 448 21.71 2.38 29.25
CA VAL A 448 20.95 1.20 28.82
C VAL A 448 20.27 1.42 27.47
N PRO A 449 19.41 2.44 27.27
CA PRO A 449 18.72 2.62 25.99
C PRO A 449 19.68 2.95 24.82
N LEU A 450 20.81 3.59 25.09
CA LEU A 450 21.85 3.81 24.08
C LEU A 450 22.52 2.50 23.65
N THR A 451 22.79 1.59 24.59
CA THR A 451 23.38 0.28 24.29
C THR A 451 22.42 -0.60 23.48
N LEU A 452 21.11 -0.50 23.76
CA LEU A 452 20.07 -1.24 23.03
C LEU A 452 20.01 -0.88 21.53
N LEU A 453 20.53 0.28 21.10
CA LEU A 453 20.63 0.66 19.69
C LEU A 453 21.46 -0.32 18.83
N ALA A 454 22.30 -1.15 19.46
CA ALA A 454 23.06 -2.17 18.76
C ALA A 454 22.21 -3.40 18.36
N LEU A 455 21.10 -3.67 19.05
CA LEU A 455 20.29 -4.88 18.85
C LEU A 455 19.72 -4.99 17.42
N PRO A 456 19.15 -3.93 16.81
CA PRO A 456 18.67 -4.02 15.43
C PRO A 456 19.79 -4.34 14.44
N ILE A 457 21.00 -3.83 14.68
CA ILE A 457 22.17 -4.08 13.82
C ILE A 457 22.54 -5.57 13.89
N PHE A 458 22.61 -6.15 15.09
CA PHE A 458 22.86 -7.58 15.25
C PHE A 458 21.77 -8.44 14.61
N ALA A 459 20.50 -8.07 14.74
CA ALA A 459 19.39 -8.77 14.09
C ALA A 459 19.46 -8.73 12.55
N ALA A 460 19.90 -7.60 11.96
CA ALA A 460 20.13 -7.51 10.52
C ALA A 460 21.32 -8.38 10.07
N MET A 461 22.41 -8.39 10.84
CA MET A 461 23.58 -9.23 10.56
C MET A 461 23.22 -10.73 10.64
N GLU A 462 22.43 -11.14 11.63
CA GLU A 462 21.96 -12.51 11.78
C GLU A 462 20.98 -12.91 10.68
N GLY A 463 20.05 -12.02 10.31
CA GLY A 463 19.15 -12.24 9.17
C GLY A 463 19.89 -12.40 7.84
N HIS A 464 21.08 -11.80 7.72
CA HIS A 464 21.95 -11.98 6.56
C HIS A 464 22.79 -13.27 6.66
N ALA A 465 23.30 -13.62 7.84
CA ALA A 465 24.16 -14.78 8.06
C ALA A 465 23.40 -16.12 8.12
N GLY A 466 22.17 -16.14 8.65
CA GLY A 466 21.35 -17.34 8.79
C GLY A 466 21.02 -18.04 7.47
N ASN A 467 20.91 -17.28 6.37
CA ASN A 467 20.71 -17.85 5.02
C ASN A 467 22.00 -18.36 4.37
N SER A 468 23.17 -17.86 4.78
CA SER A 468 24.46 -18.40 4.32
C SER A 468 24.69 -19.83 4.82
N HIS A 469 24.15 -20.17 5.99
CA HIS A 469 24.23 -21.52 6.55
C HIS A 469 23.12 -22.45 6.04
N LEU A 470 21.92 -21.92 5.75
CA LEU A 470 20.80 -22.69 5.17
C LEU A 470 20.99 -22.99 3.65
N SER A 471 21.79 -22.16 2.96
CA SER A 471 22.23 -22.40 1.58
C SER A 471 22.99 -23.72 1.42
N LEU A 472 23.80 -24.13 2.40
CA LEU A 472 24.54 -25.40 2.32
C LEU A 472 23.64 -26.63 2.54
N TYR A 473 22.58 -26.53 3.35
CA TYR A 473 21.69 -27.65 3.66
C TYR A 473 20.52 -27.80 2.67
N SER A 474 20.06 -26.71 2.05
CA SER A 474 18.97 -26.74 1.05
C SER A 474 19.44 -27.17 -0.36
N TRP A 475 20.70 -26.88 -0.72
CA TRP A 475 21.29 -27.35 -1.98
C TRP A 475 21.42 -28.87 -2.05
N GLY A 476 21.53 -29.58 -0.92
CA GLY A 476 21.60 -31.03 -0.89
C GLY A 476 20.30 -31.74 -1.31
N TYR A 477 19.14 -31.17 -1.01
CA TYR A 477 17.83 -31.77 -1.31
C TYR A 477 17.21 -31.27 -2.62
N SER A 478 17.53 -30.04 -3.05
CA SER A 478 17.04 -29.49 -4.31
C SER A 478 17.80 -30.05 -5.52
N LEU A 479 19.09 -30.36 -5.42
CA LEU A 479 19.87 -30.89 -6.54
C LEU A 479 19.45 -32.32 -6.92
N THR A 480 19.11 -33.16 -5.94
CA THR A 480 18.63 -34.53 -6.19
C THR A 480 17.24 -34.52 -6.83
N LEU A 481 16.34 -33.62 -6.42
CA LEU A 481 15.01 -33.52 -7.01
C LEU A 481 15.03 -32.93 -8.43
N LYS A 482 15.91 -31.94 -8.69
CA LYS A 482 16.05 -31.34 -10.02
C LYS A 482 16.74 -32.27 -11.01
N ALA A 483 17.66 -33.12 -10.55
CA ALA A 483 18.27 -34.16 -11.37
C ALA A 483 17.23 -35.23 -11.76
N ASP A 484 16.42 -35.68 -10.81
CA ASP A 484 15.39 -36.70 -11.03
C ASP A 484 14.23 -36.18 -11.91
N TYR A 485 13.85 -34.91 -11.73
CA TYR A 485 12.86 -34.24 -12.58
C TYR A 485 13.37 -33.99 -14.01
N LYS A 486 14.64 -33.62 -14.17
CA LYS A 486 15.26 -33.42 -15.50
C LYS A 486 15.49 -34.75 -16.22
N GLN A 487 15.69 -35.83 -15.48
CA GLN A 487 15.75 -37.20 -16.02
C GLN A 487 14.36 -37.69 -16.44
N LYS A 488 13.31 -37.40 -15.65
CA LYS A 488 11.92 -37.64 -16.05
C LYS A 488 11.52 -36.84 -17.29
N LEU A 489 11.87 -35.55 -17.37
CA LEU A 489 11.59 -34.75 -18.56
C LEU A 489 12.28 -35.30 -19.80
N LYS A 490 13.56 -35.72 -19.69
CA LYS A 490 14.26 -36.37 -20.81
C LYS A 490 13.65 -37.70 -21.20
N SER A 491 13.05 -38.45 -20.26
CA SER A 491 12.35 -39.69 -20.57
C SER A 491 10.99 -39.45 -21.26
N ILE A 492 10.29 -38.38 -20.90
CA ILE A 492 9.03 -37.95 -21.52
C ILE A 492 9.29 -37.38 -22.92
N GLU A 493 10.33 -36.56 -23.08
CA GLU A 493 10.74 -35.99 -24.36
C GLU A 493 11.21 -37.08 -25.34
N LYS A 494 11.88 -38.13 -24.83
CA LYS A 494 12.26 -39.30 -25.61
C LYS A 494 11.05 -40.17 -25.98
N ALA A 495 10.07 -40.32 -25.09
CA ALA A 495 8.81 -41.00 -25.40
C ALA A 495 7.97 -40.26 -26.45
N HIS A 496 7.94 -38.92 -26.40
CA HIS A 496 7.29 -38.08 -27.42
C HIS A 496 8.00 -38.13 -28.76
N ALA A 497 9.34 -38.19 -28.77
CA ALA A 497 10.11 -38.37 -30.01
C ALA A 497 9.89 -39.76 -30.64
N ASP A 498 9.81 -40.81 -29.83
CA ASP A 498 9.52 -42.18 -30.31
C ASP A 498 8.07 -42.31 -30.81
N GLN A 499 7.11 -41.56 -30.22
CA GLN A 499 5.72 -41.49 -30.68
C GLN A 499 5.56 -40.71 -31.99
N ALA A 500 6.31 -39.60 -32.16
CA ALA A 500 6.35 -38.87 -33.42
C ALA A 500 6.98 -39.69 -34.57
N ILE A 501 8.00 -40.51 -34.28
CA ILE A 501 8.61 -41.42 -35.26
C ILE A 501 7.64 -42.57 -35.65
N LEU A 502 6.76 -42.99 -34.73
CA LEU A 502 5.72 -43.98 -35.01
C LEU A 502 4.58 -43.42 -35.87
N GLU A 503 4.14 -42.19 -35.61
CA GLU A 503 3.09 -41.50 -36.40
C GLU A 503 3.55 -41.16 -37.83
N THR A 504 4.85 -40.87 -38.00
CA THR A 504 5.45 -40.65 -39.32
C THR A 504 5.57 -41.96 -40.14
N ARG A 505 5.57 -43.13 -39.48
CA ARG A 505 5.56 -44.45 -40.15
C ARG A 505 4.17 -44.96 -40.50
N VAL A 506 3.12 -44.50 -39.79
CA VAL A 506 1.73 -44.90 -40.04
C VAL A 506 1.09 -44.13 -41.20
N THR A 507 1.62 -42.96 -41.56
CA THR A 507 1.15 -42.14 -42.70
C THR A 507 1.71 -42.55 -44.07
N GLY A 508 2.55 -43.59 -44.14
CA GLY A 508 3.18 -44.04 -45.38
C GLY A 508 2.36 -45.00 -46.26
N ASN A 509 1.20 -45.50 -45.82
CA ASN A 509 0.46 -46.53 -46.57
C ASN A 509 -1.06 -46.37 -46.47
N THR A 510 -1.67 -45.45 -47.24
CA THR A 510 -2.97 -45.75 -47.86
C THR A 510 -3.21 -44.90 -49.11
N ARG A 511 -3.41 -45.60 -50.22
CA ARG A 511 -3.60 -45.11 -51.58
C ARG A 511 -5.10 -45.01 -51.90
N SER A 512 -5.51 -43.90 -52.51
CA SER A 512 -6.65 -43.70 -53.45
C SER A 512 -8.06 -44.20 -53.07
N GLN A 513 -9.07 -43.31 -53.13
CA GLN A 513 -10.10 -43.27 -54.21
C GLN A 513 -11.29 -42.34 -53.89
N SER A 514 -11.59 -41.46 -54.85
CA SER A 514 -12.92 -41.12 -55.40
C SER A 514 -14.15 -40.78 -54.51
N GLY A 515 -14.64 -39.54 -54.66
CA GLY A 515 -16.08 -39.26 -54.89
C GLY A 515 -16.95 -38.81 -53.70
N GLY A 516 -17.47 -37.58 -53.75
CA GLY A 516 -18.64 -37.14 -52.97
C GLY A 516 -18.67 -35.65 -52.62
N GLN A 517 -19.77 -34.96 -52.95
CA GLN A 517 -19.99 -33.50 -52.81
C GLN A 517 -20.46 -33.03 -51.42
N SER A 518 -19.98 -31.84 -51.01
CA SER A 518 -20.66 -30.75 -50.24
C SER A 518 -20.90 -30.87 -48.71
N PRO A 519 -21.21 -29.78 -47.97
CA PRO A 519 -20.22 -28.83 -47.43
C PRO A 519 -20.34 -28.67 -45.89
N ALA A 520 -19.22 -28.59 -45.18
CA ALA A 520 -19.17 -28.20 -43.77
C ALA A 520 -17.95 -27.32 -43.51
N GLN A 521 -18.02 -26.07 -43.96
CA GLN A 521 -17.06 -25.02 -43.63
C GLN A 521 -17.82 -23.86 -43.00
N ARG A 522 -18.03 -23.94 -41.68
CA ARG A 522 -18.47 -22.84 -40.83
C ARG A 522 -18.35 -23.32 -39.38
N GLN A 523 -17.22 -23.03 -38.72
CA GLN A 523 -17.25 -22.80 -37.26
C GLN A 523 -16.03 -22.09 -36.67
N ASP A 524 -14.93 -21.85 -37.40
CA ASP A 524 -13.75 -21.14 -36.85
C ASP A 524 -13.58 -19.66 -37.27
N MET A 525 -14.59 -19.04 -37.92
CA MET A 525 -14.49 -17.66 -38.44
C MET A 525 -14.66 -16.48 -37.45
N PRO A 526 -15.33 -16.58 -36.28
CA PRO A 526 -15.56 -15.41 -35.41
C PRO A 526 -14.28 -14.91 -34.71
N ALA A 527 -13.51 -15.84 -34.11
CA ALA A 527 -12.38 -15.48 -33.25
C ALA A 527 -11.22 -14.81 -34.01
N GLU A 528 -10.93 -15.25 -35.23
CA GLU A 528 -9.85 -14.68 -36.06
C GLU A 528 -10.20 -13.27 -36.56
N ARG A 529 -11.49 -13.01 -36.82
CA ARG A 529 -11.98 -11.72 -37.31
C ARG A 529 -12.00 -10.66 -36.21
N ASP A 530 -12.36 -11.03 -34.98
CA ASP A 530 -12.34 -10.14 -33.81
C ASP A 530 -10.90 -9.72 -33.43
N ILE A 531 -9.93 -10.61 -33.59
CA ILE A 531 -8.51 -10.29 -33.34
C ILE A 531 -8.00 -9.24 -34.35
N ALA A 532 -8.35 -9.41 -35.63
CA ALA A 532 -7.95 -8.47 -36.68
C ALA A 532 -8.59 -7.08 -36.48
N SER A 533 -9.85 -7.00 -36.03
CA SER A 533 -10.50 -5.72 -35.74
C SER A 533 -9.88 -5.02 -34.53
N ILE A 534 -9.51 -5.76 -33.47
CA ILE A 534 -8.79 -5.23 -32.31
C ILE A 534 -7.41 -4.68 -32.70
N GLN A 535 -6.62 -5.42 -33.49
CA GLN A 535 -5.30 -4.96 -33.96
C GLN A 535 -5.40 -3.70 -34.80
N THR A 536 -6.41 -3.63 -35.67
CA THR A 536 -6.68 -2.44 -36.50
C THR A 536 -6.97 -1.23 -35.62
N VAL A 537 -7.80 -1.40 -34.58
CA VAL A 537 -8.10 -0.34 -33.62
C VAL A 537 -6.85 0.08 -32.83
N GLN A 538 -6.01 -0.86 -32.41
CA GLN A 538 -4.75 -0.56 -31.71
C GLN A 538 -3.83 0.32 -32.55
N GLU A 539 -3.61 -0.01 -33.83
CA GLU A 539 -2.76 0.78 -34.73
C GLU A 539 -3.32 2.19 -34.97
N ILE A 540 -4.64 2.29 -35.17
CA ILE A 540 -5.30 3.59 -35.35
C ILE A 540 -5.14 4.46 -34.10
N LEU A 541 -5.36 3.91 -32.90
CA LEU A 541 -5.23 4.63 -31.64
C LEU A 541 -3.78 5.04 -31.35
N LYS A 542 -2.81 4.17 -31.69
CA LYS A 542 -1.38 4.46 -31.56
C LYS A 542 -1.00 5.66 -32.42
N LYS A 543 -1.29 5.60 -33.73
CA LYS A 543 -1.04 6.69 -34.66
C LYS A 543 -1.71 7.99 -34.20
N ARG A 544 -2.97 7.90 -33.77
CA ARG A 544 -3.72 9.05 -33.24
C ARG A 544 -3.04 9.69 -32.03
N SER A 545 -2.48 8.89 -31.12
CA SER A 545 -1.78 9.41 -29.94
C SER A 545 -0.50 10.17 -30.30
N GLU A 546 0.21 9.72 -31.34
CA GLU A 546 1.41 10.36 -31.89
C GLU A 546 1.04 11.68 -32.59
N ASP A 547 0.01 11.66 -33.44
CA ASP A 547 -0.50 12.86 -34.15
C ASP A 547 -0.93 13.97 -33.19
N ILE A 548 -1.50 13.59 -32.05
CA ILE A 548 -1.96 14.52 -31.01
C ILE A 548 -0.78 15.04 -30.14
N GLY A 549 0.38 14.39 -30.21
CA GLY A 549 1.58 14.72 -29.42
C GLY A 549 1.54 14.21 -27.97
N TYR A 550 0.71 13.20 -27.68
CA TYR A 550 0.61 12.56 -26.36
C TYR A 550 0.64 11.03 -26.52
N PRO A 551 1.80 10.42 -26.84
CA PRO A 551 1.94 8.97 -26.99
C PRO A 551 1.61 8.20 -25.69
N GLU A 552 1.70 8.88 -24.55
CA GLU A 552 1.27 8.35 -23.25
C GLU A 552 -0.20 7.90 -23.22
N LEU A 553 -1.09 8.54 -23.96
CA LEU A 553 -2.51 8.14 -24.00
C LEU A 553 -2.70 6.72 -24.54
N TYR A 554 -1.87 6.29 -25.49
CA TYR A 554 -1.92 4.93 -26.00
C TYR A 554 -1.49 3.92 -24.93
N THR A 555 -0.43 4.22 -24.16
CA THR A 555 -0.01 3.37 -23.03
C THR A 555 -1.08 3.28 -21.95
N TRP A 556 -1.86 4.35 -21.73
CA TRP A 556 -2.96 4.34 -20.78
C TRP A 556 -4.13 3.47 -21.25
N VAL A 557 -4.53 3.56 -22.53
CA VAL A 557 -5.65 2.75 -23.07
C VAL A 557 -5.32 1.25 -23.07
N THR A 558 -4.11 0.90 -23.48
CA THR A 558 -3.66 -0.50 -23.53
C THR A 558 -3.42 -1.07 -22.13
N GLY A 559 -3.14 -0.21 -21.15
CA GLY A 559 -2.76 -0.62 -19.79
C GLY A 559 -1.32 -1.11 -19.70
N GLY A 560 -0.45 -0.55 -20.55
CA GLY A 560 1.00 -0.81 -20.53
C GLY A 560 1.69 -0.21 -19.30
N ASP A 561 3.03 -0.13 -19.35
CA ASP A 561 3.83 0.36 -18.22
C ASP A 561 3.60 1.85 -17.91
N LEU A 562 2.81 2.10 -16.86
CA LEU A 562 2.47 3.43 -16.33
C LEU A 562 3.67 4.13 -15.68
N THR A 563 4.75 3.42 -15.35
CA THR A 563 5.91 4.01 -14.64
C THR A 563 6.74 4.91 -15.53
N SER A 564 6.61 4.78 -16.86
CA SER A 564 7.34 5.57 -17.86
C SER A 564 6.68 6.92 -18.19
N THR A 565 5.43 7.12 -17.77
CA THR A 565 4.57 8.22 -18.23
C THR A 565 4.87 9.55 -17.52
N LEU A 566 5.24 10.59 -18.28
CA LEU A 566 5.69 11.87 -17.70
C LEU A 566 4.58 12.64 -16.99
N SER A 567 3.36 12.68 -17.55
CA SER A 567 2.25 13.41 -16.94
C SER A 567 1.77 12.78 -15.63
N LEU A 568 1.75 11.44 -15.54
CA LEU A 568 1.47 10.71 -14.30
C LEU A 568 2.57 10.95 -13.26
N GLN A 569 3.85 10.84 -13.64
CA GLN A 569 4.98 11.12 -12.75
C GLN A 569 4.88 12.53 -12.15
N MET A 570 4.56 13.53 -12.96
CA MET A 570 4.43 14.92 -12.49
C MET A 570 3.23 15.10 -11.56
N GLY A 571 2.07 14.53 -11.90
CA GLY A 571 0.88 14.59 -11.05
C GLY A 571 1.12 13.95 -9.69
N VAL A 572 1.68 12.74 -9.68
CA VAL A 572 2.05 12.01 -8.47
C VAL A 572 3.09 12.78 -7.64
N ALA A 573 4.13 13.33 -8.27
CA ALA A 573 5.15 14.11 -7.55
C ALA A 573 4.57 15.37 -6.89
N ILE A 574 3.67 16.08 -7.57
CA ILE A 574 2.98 17.26 -7.01
C ILE A 574 2.15 16.85 -5.80
N HIS A 575 1.34 15.80 -5.91
CA HIS A 575 0.53 15.33 -4.78
C HIS A 575 1.41 14.87 -3.63
N ALA A 576 2.46 14.09 -3.90
CA ALA A 576 3.40 13.66 -2.87
C ALA A 576 4.04 14.85 -2.14
N ALA A 577 4.45 15.90 -2.86
CA ALA A 577 5.01 17.11 -2.27
C ALA A 577 3.99 17.89 -1.43
N VAL A 578 2.76 18.08 -1.94
CA VAL A 578 1.68 18.74 -1.20
C VAL A 578 1.34 17.97 0.07
N MET A 579 1.22 16.65 -0.02
CA MET A 579 0.90 15.80 1.13
C MET A 579 2.03 15.79 2.16
N PHE A 580 3.29 15.76 1.73
CA PHE A 580 4.45 15.89 2.62
C PHE A 580 4.45 17.24 3.35
N ALA A 581 4.15 18.34 2.66
CA ALA A 581 4.05 19.67 3.26
C ALA A 581 2.91 19.74 4.30
N ILE A 582 1.72 19.23 3.96
CA ILE A 582 0.57 19.16 4.88
C ILE A 582 0.91 18.32 6.11
N ALA A 583 1.51 17.15 5.92
CA ALA A 583 1.90 16.25 7.00
C ALA A 583 2.94 16.89 7.94
N THR A 584 3.92 17.59 7.38
CA THR A 584 4.94 18.31 8.16
C THR A 584 4.31 19.46 8.95
N LEU A 585 3.45 20.25 8.30
CA LEU A 585 2.76 21.38 8.94
C LEU A 585 1.84 20.90 10.05
N LEU A 586 1.14 19.78 9.86
CA LEU A 586 0.30 19.14 10.87
C LEU A 586 1.11 18.69 12.09
N GLY A 587 2.26 18.04 11.89
CA GLY A 587 3.11 17.62 13.00
C GLY A 587 3.58 18.82 13.82
N PHE A 588 4.01 19.89 13.15
CA PHE A 588 4.45 21.13 13.78
C PHE A 588 3.31 21.85 14.53
N SER A 589 2.16 22.05 13.87
CA SER A 589 1.04 22.81 14.44
C SER A 589 0.40 22.11 15.63
N MET A 590 0.38 20.77 15.62
CA MET A 590 -0.06 19.96 16.76
C MET A 590 0.91 20.06 17.94
N ALA A 591 2.22 20.13 17.69
CA ALA A 591 3.22 20.24 18.75
C ALA A 591 3.20 21.60 19.46
N TYR A 592 2.96 22.69 18.72
CA TYR A 592 2.84 24.04 19.29
C TYR A 592 1.43 24.39 19.81
N GLY A 593 0.44 23.52 19.60
CA GLY A 593 -0.94 23.78 20.03
C GLY A 593 -1.61 24.96 19.32
N VAL A 594 -1.20 25.30 18.08
CA VAL A 594 -1.75 26.45 17.36
C VAL A 594 -3.13 26.12 16.78
N ALA A 595 -4.18 26.39 17.56
CA ALA A 595 -5.56 26.03 17.24
C ALA A 595 -6.01 26.46 15.84
N ASN A 596 -5.70 27.69 15.41
CA ASN A 596 -6.13 28.21 14.10
C ASN A 596 -5.54 27.44 12.91
N ILE A 597 -4.25 27.08 12.99
CA ILE A 597 -3.58 26.29 11.94
C ILE A 597 -4.15 24.87 11.95
N ASN A 598 -4.34 24.30 13.14
CA ASN A 598 -4.91 22.97 13.28
C ASN A 598 -6.33 22.87 12.70
N ILE A 599 -7.20 23.85 12.97
CA ILE A 599 -8.55 23.92 12.40
C ILE A 599 -8.47 24.01 10.87
N THR A 600 -7.60 24.87 10.35
CA THR A 600 -7.40 25.03 8.90
C THR A 600 -6.97 23.71 8.25
N LEU A 601 -6.05 22.99 8.88
CA LEU A 601 -5.57 21.69 8.40
C LEU A 601 -6.64 20.60 8.47
N ILE A 602 -7.45 20.57 9.53
CA ILE A 602 -8.56 19.62 9.66
C ILE A 602 -9.62 19.89 8.59
N VAL A 603 -9.98 21.15 8.37
CA VAL A 603 -10.90 21.53 7.30
C VAL A 603 -10.35 21.11 5.94
N LEU A 604 -9.04 21.30 5.70
CA LEU A 604 -8.38 20.83 4.49
C LEU A 604 -8.45 19.30 4.36
N LEU A 605 -8.15 18.54 5.42
CA LEU A 605 -8.24 17.08 5.43
C LEU A 605 -9.68 16.58 5.18
N PHE A 606 -10.68 17.28 5.75
CA PHE A 606 -12.09 16.99 5.52
C PHE A 606 -12.49 17.27 4.06
N LEU A 607 -12.06 18.40 3.48
CA LEU A 607 -12.29 18.70 2.07
C LEU A 607 -11.64 17.66 1.16
N LEU A 608 -10.43 17.19 1.48
CA LEU A 608 -9.77 16.11 0.75
C LEU A 608 -10.52 14.78 0.90
N ALA A 609 -11.08 14.48 2.08
CA ALA A 609 -11.90 13.29 2.29
C ALA A 609 -13.24 13.37 1.52
N ALA A 610 -13.89 14.53 1.50
CA ALA A 610 -15.10 14.78 0.73
C ALA A 610 -14.83 14.65 -0.78
N ARG A 611 -13.74 15.28 -1.28
CA ARG A 611 -13.28 15.13 -2.66
C ARG A 611 -13.05 13.67 -3.02
N ARG A 612 -12.46 12.88 -2.12
CA ARG A 612 -12.26 11.42 -2.32
C ARG A 612 -13.58 10.71 -2.55
N LEU A 613 -14.56 10.91 -1.67
CA LEU A 613 -15.85 10.21 -1.74
C LEU A 613 -16.62 10.60 -3.01
N ILE A 614 -16.68 11.91 -3.31
CA ILE A 614 -17.36 12.42 -4.50
C ILE A 614 -16.65 11.95 -5.77
N GLY A 615 -15.32 12.00 -5.81
CA GLY A 615 -14.52 11.57 -6.97
C GLY A 615 -14.65 10.07 -7.25
N LEU A 616 -14.60 9.21 -6.22
CA LEU A 616 -14.80 7.77 -6.40
C LEU A 616 -16.22 7.46 -6.89
N TRP A 617 -17.22 8.20 -6.40
CA TRP A 617 -18.58 8.07 -6.90
C TRP A 617 -18.69 8.42 -8.40
N LEU A 618 -18.04 9.50 -8.84
CA LEU A 618 -17.96 9.88 -10.25
C LEU A 618 -17.22 8.84 -11.10
N VAL A 619 -16.11 8.27 -10.60
CA VAL A 619 -15.36 7.20 -11.26
C VAL A 619 -16.25 5.99 -11.53
N VAL A 620 -17.02 5.54 -10.53
CA VAL A 620 -17.92 4.40 -10.70
C VAL A 620 -19.07 4.73 -11.66
N GLN A 621 -19.55 5.98 -11.66
CA GLN A 621 -20.55 6.43 -12.62
C GLN A 621 -20.01 6.43 -14.06
N ASP A 622 -18.79 6.91 -14.29
CA ASP A 622 -18.13 6.89 -15.60
C ASP A 622 -17.95 5.46 -16.13
N LEU A 623 -17.55 4.52 -15.26
CA LEU A 623 -17.35 3.12 -15.64
C LEU A 623 -18.62 2.41 -16.11
N ARG A 624 -19.82 2.97 -15.89
CA ARG A 624 -21.07 2.43 -16.47
C ARG A 624 -21.14 2.57 -17.98
N SER A 625 -20.40 3.52 -18.55
CA SER A 625 -20.29 3.77 -19.98
C SER A 625 -19.04 3.11 -20.59
N CYS A 626 -18.46 2.11 -19.91
CA CYS A 626 -17.25 1.45 -20.36
C CYS A 626 -17.55 0.48 -21.52
N PRO A 627 -16.92 0.66 -22.70
CA PRO A 627 -17.09 -0.25 -23.83
C PRO A 627 -16.36 -1.57 -23.59
N MET A 628 -16.87 -2.66 -24.16
CA MET A 628 -16.29 -4.01 -24.01
C MET A 628 -14.92 -4.12 -24.68
N ILE A 629 -14.70 -3.43 -25.80
CA ILE A 629 -13.42 -3.42 -26.51
C ILE A 629 -12.25 -3.01 -25.60
N LEU A 630 -12.50 -2.18 -24.58
CA LEU A 630 -11.48 -1.66 -23.67
C LEU A 630 -10.73 -2.76 -22.91
N ASP A 631 -11.40 -3.87 -22.60
CA ASP A 631 -10.79 -4.98 -21.88
C ASP A 631 -9.85 -5.79 -22.79
N HIS A 632 -10.06 -5.74 -24.12
CA HIS A 632 -9.29 -6.48 -25.11
C HIS A 632 -8.13 -5.69 -25.73
N LEU A 633 -8.13 -4.35 -25.66
CA LEU A 633 -7.08 -3.49 -26.23
C LEU A 633 -5.67 -3.71 -25.64
N GLY A 634 -5.53 -4.41 -24.53
CA GLY A 634 -4.23 -4.77 -23.92
C GLY A 634 -3.73 -6.18 -24.26
N CYS A 635 -4.49 -6.99 -24.99
CA CYS A 635 -4.13 -8.38 -25.30
C CYS A 635 -3.33 -8.44 -26.60
N SER A 636 -2.12 -9.00 -26.56
CA SER A 636 -1.26 -9.13 -27.74
C SER A 636 -1.10 -10.55 -28.29
N ASN A 637 -1.74 -11.61 -27.74
CA ASN A 637 -1.92 -12.95 -28.35
C ASN A 637 -2.72 -13.91 -27.43
N HIS A 638 -3.06 -15.10 -27.95
CA HIS A 638 -3.96 -16.20 -27.48
C HIS A 638 -3.96 -16.66 -26.01
N LEU A 639 -3.20 -16.04 -25.09
CA LEU A 639 -3.19 -16.38 -23.66
C LEU A 639 -3.86 -15.26 -22.87
N CYS A 640 -5.19 -15.30 -22.83
CA CYS A 640 -6.00 -14.45 -21.94
C CYS A 640 -6.39 -15.19 -20.65
N GLN A 641 -5.54 -16.10 -20.17
CA GLN A 641 -5.74 -16.84 -18.93
C GLN A 641 -4.39 -16.83 -18.20
N GLU A 642 -4.40 -16.42 -16.92
CA GLU A 642 -3.22 -16.15 -16.06
C GLU A 642 -2.49 -14.77 -16.15
N GLN A 643 -3.22 -13.64 -16.23
CA GLN A 643 -2.65 -12.33 -15.83
C GLN A 643 -3.45 -11.64 -14.70
N LEU A 644 -4.00 -12.41 -13.77
CA LEU A 644 -4.64 -11.90 -12.56
C LEU A 644 -3.65 -11.63 -11.42
N GLY A 645 -2.44 -11.14 -11.74
CA GLY A 645 -1.46 -10.69 -10.74
C GLY A 645 -1.71 -9.25 -10.30
N SER A 646 -1.47 -8.97 -9.01
CA SER A 646 -1.41 -7.61 -8.46
C SER A 646 -0.49 -6.73 -9.32
N HIS A 647 -0.79 -5.44 -9.52
CA HIS A 647 0.11 -4.56 -10.27
C HIS A 647 1.51 -4.49 -9.62
N GLY A 648 1.60 -4.65 -8.29
CA GLY A 648 2.87 -4.79 -7.58
C GLY A 648 3.66 -6.05 -7.96
N GLU A 649 2.98 -7.11 -8.40
CA GLU A 649 3.56 -8.35 -8.92
C GLU A 649 4.01 -8.19 -10.38
N ARG A 650 3.27 -7.42 -11.19
CA ARG A 650 3.71 -7.03 -12.55
C ARG A 650 4.94 -6.13 -12.54
N VAL A 651 5.00 -5.16 -11.63
CA VAL A 651 6.18 -4.31 -11.41
C VAL A 651 7.36 -5.12 -10.87
N ALA A 652 7.09 -6.12 -10.02
CA ALA A 652 8.08 -7.07 -9.52
C ALA A 652 8.72 -7.91 -10.63
N ILE A 653 7.90 -8.45 -11.53
CA ILE A 653 8.32 -9.33 -12.63
C ILE A 653 9.02 -8.52 -13.73
N GLY A 654 8.45 -7.38 -14.14
CA GLY A 654 9.05 -6.50 -15.16
C GLY A 654 10.41 -5.94 -14.76
N GLN A 655 10.69 -5.80 -13.45
CA GLN A 655 12.00 -5.41 -12.94
C GLN A 655 12.98 -6.58 -12.84
N ALA A 656 12.54 -7.80 -12.51
CA ALA A 656 13.43 -8.97 -12.54
C ALA A 656 14.01 -9.20 -13.94
N THR A 657 13.21 -8.93 -14.98
CA THR A 657 13.64 -8.98 -16.38
C THR A 657 14.49 -7.77 -16.80
N GLY A 658 14.23 -6.58 -16.23
CA GLY A 658 14.97 -5.35 -16.53
C GLY A 658 16.37 -5.28 -15.89
N ASP A 659 16.49 -5.64 -14.61
CA ASP A 659 17.79 -5.72 -13.92
C ASP A 659 18.65 -6.84 -14.53
N ALA A 660 18.06 -7.98 -14.93
CA ALA A 660 18.78 -9.05 -15.62
C ALA A 660 19.26 -8.65 -17.03
N GLY A 661 18.53 -7.78 -17.73
CA GLY A 661 18.94 -7.27 -19.05
C GLY A 661 20.00 -6.17 -18.98
N GLU A 662 19.88 -5.23 -18.03
CA GLU A 662 20.89 -4.17 -17.82
C GLU A 662 22.23 -4.76 -17.30
N ASP A 663 22.20 -5.82 -16.48
CA ASP A 663 23.42 -6.51 -16.02
C ASP A 663 24.15 -7.25 -17.15
N VAL A 664 23.42 -7.78 -18.14
CA VAL A 664 23.99 -8.43 -19.35
C VAL A 664 24.57 -7.40 -20.32
N GLU A 665 23.91 -6.26 -20.52
CA GLU A 665 24.48 -5.16 -21.33
C GLU A 665 25.70 -4.49 -20.67
N GLU A 666 25.78 -4.45 -19.33
CA GLU A 666 26.98 -3.99 -18.60
C GLU A 666 28.12 -5.02 -18.62
N GLU A 667 27.82 -6.32 -18.74
CA GLU A 667 28.80 -7.40 -18.92
C GLU A 667 29.41 -7.36 -20.34
N GLU A 668 28.58 -7.22 -21.37
CA GLU A 668 29.04 -7.09 -22.77
C GLU A 668 29.88 -5.81 -23.02
N ARG A 669 29.66 -4.73 -22.25
CA ARG A 669 30.49 -3.51 -22.31
C ARG A 669 31.76 -3.54 -21.47
N GLN A 670 31.90 -4.49 -20.55
CA GLN A 670 33.12 -4.67 -19.76
C GLN A 670 34.06 -5.71 -20.36
N GLU A 671 33.54 -6.59 -21.22
CA GLU A 671 34.32 -7.56 -22.00
C GLU A 671 34.76 -7.06 -23.39
N ALA A 672 34.33 -5.86 -23.80
CA ALA A 672 34.79 -5.13 -24.99
C ALA A 672 35.66 -3.91 -24.60
#